data_AF-A0A0F6W651-F1
#
_entry.id   AF-A0A0F6W651-F1
#
_cell.length_a   1.000
_cell.length_b   1.000
_cell.length_c   1.000
_cell.angle_alpha   90.00
_cell.angle_beta   90.00
_cell.angle_gamma   90.00
#
_symmetry.space_group_name_H-M   'P 1'
#
loop_
_entity.id
_entity.type
_entity.pdbx_description
1 polymer ?
#
loop_
_entity_poly.entity_id
_entity_poly.type
_entity_poly.pdbx_seq_one_letter_code
_entity_poly.pdbx_strand_id
1 'polypeptide(L)'
;MGGAAAMRRLGVLLLVALVPASASAQARFRRPFASESAPITAHFDTNGPGGGLADYVCGGRTYDGHTGTDFGIPMGTPVLAAAAGQVISVMTGCPDVGYNCSPCGGLCGNQVRLRHADGSETLYCHMQSGGMRVRVGDAVSCGQTIGHSASSGCSTGPHLHFGYHPRAGAPADDPFRGACGGPVSVWTEQRAYPQTPGATCDCAPSAETCDGRDQDCDGRVDEGVTRACSSACGSGTEACSGGGWGACDAPQPSADVCNGRDDDCDGTADEDDVCEIELLNEQPSAYAPPRSTDVDADGRADLCARGGAGVRCWPASASGWSAEWAPIPWSDVNGWSDPTNYATLRMGDVNGDGRADVCARSDGDVLCARSNGSGFDGHTTWLAGLSDENASGLPQYYTTLRLADVNGDGRDDLCARDRAGFGCWLSDGARFDRRIEGPRWSDESGWGAARHYGTIRMGDLDGDRRADVCARAAAGVECWLSSGDGFDTRVEGPRWSDESGWGAMRYWSTLRLVDFDGDGLGDLCARSSTDLRCVRGTGSGFGEPVIVHPMSDESGWDDIANYATLRVGDIDGDGADDLCARANAGVTCFAWDGSAFVQRAGPEWSDESGWSQARHYQTMRLADFDGDGLDDVCARAGAGWRCHPSTGEGFGAAVTLDELTDAGGWVEPRYWSTILSAGHACRAEMESCNGRDDDCDGEVDEHATDEICNDADDDCDGAIDESLRCDVPVIDGGTIPRGDAGTSGGGTVRGGCACGVSRGSPPLVLVLVLGVVLALRRRRT
;
A
#
# COMPACT_ATOMS: atom_id res chain seq x y z
N MET A 1 60.75 -37.44 -2.98
CA MET A 1 60.22 -38.81 -3.15
C MET A 1 59.01 -38.66 -4.07
N GLY A 2 59.03 -38.94 -5.36
CA GLY A 2 59.51 -40.12 -6.07
C GLY A 2 58.27 -40.80 -6.67
N GLY A 3 58.12 -40.81 -8.01
CA GLY A 3 57.01 -41.46 -8.71
C GLY A 3 56.89 -40.98 -10.15
N ALA A 4 57.81 -41.35 -11.04
CA ALA A 4 57.80 -42.59 -11.86
C ALA A 4 56.84 -42.49 -13.07
N ALA A 5 57.38 -41.98 -14.18
CA ALA A 5 56.82 -42.12 -15.51
C ALA A 5 57.19 -43.51 -16.07
N ALA A 6 56.18 -44.29 -16.49
CA ALA A 6 56.37 -45.55 -17.21
C ALA A 6 56.02 -45.36 -18.68
N MET A 7 57.05 -45.56 -19.52
CA MET A 7 56.98 -45.59 -20.98
C MET A 7 56.51 -47.00 -21.43
N ARG A 8 55.55 -47.10 -22.36
CA ARG A 8 55.38 -48.32 -23.17
C ARG A 8 55.00 -47.99 -24.61
N ARG A 9 55.74 -48.62 -25.51
CA ARG A 9 55.86 -48.35 -26.94
C ARG A 9 54.72 -48.96 -27.78
N LEU A 10 54.45 -48.24 -28.86
CA LEU A 10 53.75 -48.53 -30.11
C LEU A 10 53.43 -50.00 -30.45
N GLY A 11 52.16 -50.23 -30.78
CA GLY A 11 51.71 -51.12 -31.84
C GLY A 11 50.79 -50.34 -32.78
N VAL A 12 51.21 -50.14 -34.03
CA VAL A 12 50.44 -49.43 -35.07
C VAL A 12 49.45 -50.42 -35.70
N LEU A 13 48.16 -50.24 -35.44
CA LEU A 13 47.08 -50.83 -36.22
C LEU A 13 46.63 -49.79 -37.27
N LEU A 14 46.80 -50.13 -38.55
CA LEU A 14 46.36 -49.32 -39.67
C LEU A 14 44.83 -49.46 -39.81
N LEU A 15 44.06 -48.57 -39.17
CA LEU A 15 42.64 -48.39 -39.44
C LEU A 15 42.49 -47.40 -40.60
N VAL A 16 42.03 -47.90 -41.75
CA VAL A 16 41.52 -47.06 -42.84
C VAL A 16 40.25 -46.38 -42.32
N ALA A 17 40.38 -45.12 -41.90
CA ALA A 17 39.24 -44.27 -41.61
C ALA A 17 38.59 -43.89 -42.94
N LEU A 18 37.39 -44.44 -43.19
CA LEU A 18 36.43 -43.83 -44.12
C LEU A 18 36.09 -42.45 -43.56
N VAL A 19 36.65 -41.41 -44.18
CA VAL A 19 36.26 -40.02 -43.91
C VAL A 19 34.82 -39.87 -44.41
N PRO A 20 33.83 -39.58 -43.54
CA PRO A 20 32.51 -39.19 -44.01
C PRO A 20 32.67 -37.90 -44.82
N ALA A 21 32.06 -37.84 -46.01
CA ALA A 21 32.03 -36.64 -46.81
C ALA A 21 31.52 -35.47 -45.95
N SER A 22 32.39 -34.51 -45.66
CA SER A 22 32.02 -33.30 -44.94
C SER A 22 30.88 -32.63 -45.70
N ALA A 23 29.73 -32.42 -45.04
CA ALA A 23 28.73 -31.50 -45.52
C ALA A 23 29.44 -30.14 -45.67
N SER A 24 29.56 -29.64 -46.90
CA SER A 24 30.19 -28.34 -47.15
C SER A 24 29.30 -27.26 -46.53
N ALA A 25 29.91 -26.27 -45.86
CA ALA A 25 29.19 -25.13 -45.28
C ALA A 25 28.32 -24.45 -46.35
N GLN A 26 27.13 -23.97 -45.97
CA GLN A 26 26.19 -23.29 -46.87
C GLN A 26 26.90 -22.13 -47.58
N ALA A 27 26.77 -22.07 -48.90
CA ALA A 27 27.35 -21.00 -49.69
C ALA A 27 26.66 -19.68 -49.35
N ARG A 28 27.45 -18.65 -49.02
CA ARG A 28 27.01 -17.28 -48.86
C ARG A 28 27.39 -16.47 -50.11
N PHE A 29 26.53 -15.53 -50.48
CA PHE A 29 26.64 -14.80 -51.74
C PHE A 29 26.94 -13.32 -51.52
N ARG A 30 27.85 -12.77 -52.31
CA ARG A 30 27.98 -11.32 -52.50
C ARG A 30 27.04 -10.81 -53.57
N ARG A 31 26.85 -9.50 -53.63
CA ARG A 31 26.12 -8.82 -54.71
C ARG A 31 26.65 -9.24 -56.10
N PRO A 32 25.79 -9.71 -57.04
CA PRO A 32 26.23 -10.36 -58.27
C PRO A 32 26.64 -9.41 -59.41
N PHE A 33 26.99 -8.16 -59.12
CA PHE A 33 27.40 -7.16 -60.12
C PHE A 33 28.38 -6.13 -59.53
N ALA A 34 29.04 -5.38 -60.41
CA ALA A 34 30.13 -4.47 -60.04
C ALA A 34 29.69 -3.05 -59.59
N SER A 35 28.42 -2.66 -59.79
CA SER A 35 27.90 -1.35 -59.34
C SER A 35 27.90 -1.23 -57.81
N GLU A 36 28.14 -0.02 -57.28
CA GLU A 36 28.12 0.28 -55.83
C GLU A 36 26.72 0.17 -55.22
N SER A 37 25.67 0.48 -56.01
CA SER A 37 24.26 0.31 -55.64
C SER A 37 23.40 0.15 -56.89
N ALA A 38 22.28 -0.55 -56.78
CA ALA A 38 21.25 -0.65 -57.82
C ALA A 38 19.86 -0.74 -57.17
N PRO A 39 18.79 -0.20 -57.78
CA PRO A 39 17.44 -0.48 -57.31
C PRO A 39 17.11 -1.97 -57.49
N ILE A 40 16.53 -2.59 -56.47
CA ILE A 40 15.86 -3.88 -56.62
C ILE A 40 14.49 -3.61 -57.26
N THR A 41 14.25 -4.10 -58.47
CA THR A 41 13.01 -3.84 -59.21
C THR A 41 11.92 -4.85 -58.87
N ALA A 42 12.30 -6.08 -58.52
CA ALA A 42 11.40 -7.11 -58.00
C ALA A 42 12.18 -8.10 -57.12
N HIS A 43 11.60 -8.53 -56.01
CA HIS A 43 12.11 -9.62 -55.16
C HIS A 43 11.53 -10.97 -55.60
N PHE A 44 12.03 -12.06 -55.00
CA PHE A 44 11.42 -13.38 -55.16
C PHE A 44 9.98 -13.36 -54.62
N ASP A 45 9.08 -14.07 -55.27
CA ASP A 45 7.71 -14.23 -54.80
C ASP A 45 7.60 -15.43 -53.86
N THR A 46 7.53 -15.16 -52.55
CA THR A 46 7.53 -16.18 -51.51
C THR A 46 6.26 -17.01 -51.47
N ASN A 47 5.16 -16.50 -52.04
CA ASN A 47 3.89 -17.25 -52.12
C ASN A 47 3.82 -18.18 -53.34
N GLY A 48 4.72 -17.97 -54.31
CA GLY A 48 4.73 -18.68 -55.58
C GLY A 48 3.52 -18.37 -56.48
N PRO A 49 3.49 -18.97 -57.69
CA PRO A 49 2.52 -18.62 -58.72
C PRO A 49 1.06 -18.80 -58.28
N GLY A 50 0.25 -17.75 -58.43
CA GLY A 50 -1.17 -17.73 -58.07
C GLY A 50 -1.45 -17.55 -56.57
N GLY A 51 -0.40 -17.40 -55.75
CA GLY A 51 -0.49 -17.21 -54.30
C GLY A 51 -0.67 -15.75 -53.86
N GLY A 52 -0.58 -14.80 -54.79
CA GLY A 52 -0.59 -13.37 -54.50
C GLY A 52 0.81 -12.84 -54.16
N LEU A 53 1.00 -11.52 -54.15
CA LEU A 53 2.34 -10.92 -54.07
C LEU A 53 2.88 -10.90 -52.64
N ALA A 54 4.02 -11.55 -52.40
CA ALA A 54 4.81 -11.35 -51.19
C ALA A 54 6.32 -11.44 -51.47
N ASP A 55 7.06 -10.43 -51.05
CA ASP A 55 8.52 -10.48 -50.92
C ASP A 55 8.94 -10.98 -49.51
N TYR A 56 10.24 -11.08 -49.24
CA TYR A 56 10.76 -11.59 -47.97
C TYR A 56 10.29 -10.83 -46.70
N VAL A 57 9.85 -9.57 -46.81
CA VAL A 57 9.26 -8.81 -45.69
C VAL A 57 7.73 -8.80 -45.70
N CYS A 58 7.13 -9.70 -46.48
CA CYS A 58 5.68 -9.77 -46.74
C CYS A 58 5.14 -8.54 -47.49
N GLY A 59 6.00 -7.81 -48.20
CA GLY A 59 5.66 -6.64 -49.01
C GLY A 59 5.27 -7.00 -50.44
N GLY A 60 4.69 -6.04 -51.17
CA GLY A 60 4.24 -6.23 -52.55
C GLY A 60 5.30 -5.99 -53.63
N ARG A 61 6.60 -5.88 -53.30
CA ARG A 61 7.67 -5.52 -54.25
C ARG A 61 8.17 -6.72 -55.05
N THR A 62 7.23 -7.43 -55.68
CA THR A 62 7.44 -8.61 -56.53
C THR A 62 6.34 -8.66 -57.60
N TYR A 63 6.35 -9.68 -58.45
CA TYR A 63 5.23 -10.02 -59.33
C TYR A 63 4.93 -11.53 -59.22
N ASP A 64 3.69 -11.89 -59.54
CA ASP A 64 3.18 -13.25 -59.31
C ASP A 64 4.03 -14.32 -60.00
N GLY A 65 4.56 -15.25 -59.21
CA GLY A 65 5.41 -16.35 -59.65
C GLY A 65 6.86 -15.96 -59.97
N HIS A 66 7.36 -14.82 -59.48
CA HIS A 66 8.75 -14.41 -59.72
C HIS A 66 9.77 -15.31 -58.98
N THR A 67 10.68 -15.94 -59.72
CA THR A 67 11.61 -16.97 -59.21
C THR A 67 13.01 -16.45 -58.85
N GLY A 68 13.19 -15.16 -58.59
CA GLY A 68 14.50 -14.59 -58.31
C GLY A 68 14.43 -13.14 -57.85
N THR A 69 15.58 -12.48 -57.75
CA THR A 69 15.67 -11.04 -57.45
C THR A 69 16.19 -10.30 -58.67
N ASP A 70 15.47 -9.24 -59.05
CA ASP A 70 15.82 -8.39 -60.19
C ASP A 70 16.54 -7.14 -59.73
N PHE A 71 17.78 -7.00 -60.20
CA PHE A 71 18.62 -5.84 -59.95
C PHE A 71 18.64 -4.94 -61.18
N GLY A 72 18.03 -3.77 -61.09
CA GLY A 72 17.98 -2.79 -62.18
C GLY A 72 19.36 -2.17 -62.43
N ILE A 73 20.13 -2.76 -63.35
CA ILE A 73 21.49 -2.33 -63.69
C ILE A 73 21.62 -1.99 -65.19
N PRO A 74 22.42 -0.97 -65.56
CA PRO A 74 22.60 -0.61 -66.96
C PRO A 74 23.17 -1.75 -67.81
N MET A 75 22.78 -1.81 -69.08
CA MET A 75 23.38 -2.74 -70.05
C MET A 75 24.91 -2.57 -70.07
N GLY A 76 25.63 -3.68 -70.13
CA GLY A 76 27.09 -3.69 -70.10
C GLY A 76 27.69 -3.66 -68.69
N THR A 77 26.90 -3.61 -67.62
CA THR A 77 27.43 -3.71 -66.25
C THR A 77 28.05 -5.11 -66.06
N PRO A 78 29.30 -5.22 -65.56
CA PRO A 78 29.92 -6.52 -65.26
C PRO A 78 29.07 -7.31 -64.25
N VAL A 79 28.68 -8.51 -64.66
CA VAL A 79 28.01 -9.51 -63.81
C VAL A 79 29.09 -10.40 -63.23
N LEU A 80 29.04 -10.57 -61.91
CA LEU A 80 30.08 -11.20 -61.11
C LEU A 80 29.53 -12.47 -60.47
N ALA A 81 30.37 -13.50 -60.34
CA ALA A 81 30.04 -14.68 -59.57
C ALA A 81 29.76 -14.29 -58.10
N ALA A 82 28.56 -14.58 -57.61
CA ALA A 82 28.12 -14.25 -56.26
C ALA A 82 28.86 -15.07 -55.19
N ALA A 83 29.33 -16.26 -55.54
CA ALA A 83 30.22 -17.10 -54.74
C ALA A 83 31.11 -17.92 -55.66
N ALA A 84 32.17 -18.53 -55.12
CA ALA A 84 32.99 -19.48 -55.87
C ALA A 84 32.16 -20.70 -56.29
N GLY A 85 32.39 -21.21 -57.50
CA GLY A 85 31.60 -22.33 -58.02
C GLY A 85 32.08 -22.83 -59.37
N GLN A 86 31.41 -23.86 -59.89
CA GLN A 86 31.64 -24.41 -61.22
C GLN A 86 30.52 -23.99 -62.18
N VAL A 87 30.87 -23.59 -63.39
CA VAL A 87 29.92 -23.26 -64.45
C VAL A 87 29.30 -24.54 -64.99
N ILE A 88 27.99 -24.74 -64.76
CA ILE A 88 27.27 -25.95 -65.17
C ILE A 88 26.37 -25.74 -66.39
N SER A 89 26.02 -24.49 -66.71
CA SER A 89 25.25 -24.16 -67.91
C SER A 89 25.56 -22.76 -68.40
N VAL A 90 25.64 -22.60 -69.72
CA VAL A 90 25.76 -21.30 -70.40
C VAL A 90 24.84 -21.31 -71.62
N MET A 91 23.98 -20.29 -71.73
CA MET A 91 23.15 -20.03 -72.92
C MET A 91 23.62 -18.74 -73.59
N THR A 92 23.82 -18.78 -74.90
CA THR A 92 24.26 -17.63 -75.70
C THR A 92 23.50 -17.54 -77.01
N GLY A 93 23.60 -16.39 -77.69
CA GLY A 93 23.02 -16.17 -79.01
C GLY A 93 21.59 -15.65 -79.01
N CYS A 94 20.99 -15.42 -77.85
CA CYS A 94 19.72 -14.69 -77.76
C CYS A 94 19.97 -13.20 -78.02
N PRO A 95 19.17 -12.51 -78.85
CA PRO A 95 19.32 -11.09 -79.10
C PRO A 95 18.92 -10.25 -77.86
N ASP A 96 19.56 -9.10 -77.69
CA ASP A 96 19.32 -8.16 -76.57
C ASP A 96 18.07 -7.27 -76.82
N VAL A 97 16.94 -7.92 -77.09
CA VAL A 97 15.62 -7.28 -77.38
C VAL A 97 14.53 -7.80 -76.43
N GLY A 98 14.86 -7.84 -75.13
CA GLY A 98 14.08 -8.49 -74.07
C GLY A 98 12.63 -8.06 -73.97
N TYR A 99 12.33 -6.82 -74.35
CA TYR A 99 10.97 -6.25 -74.37
C TYR A 99 10.02 -6.99 -75.32
N ASN A 100 10.55 -7.75 -76.30
CA ASN A 100 9.75 -8.58 -77.20
C ASN A 100 9.36 -9.94 -76.59
N CYS A 101 9.74 -10.21 -75.34
CA CYS A 101 9.50 -11.47 -74.65
C CYS A 101 9.82 -12.70 -75.50
N SER A 102 11.07 -12.76 -75.94
CA SER A 102 11.59 -13.85 -76.75
C SER A 102 11.64 -15.16 -75.93
N PRO A 103 11.15 -16.30 -76.47
CA PRO A 103 11.26 -17.60 -75.80
C PRO A 103 12.70 -18.16 -75.81
N CYS A 104 13.64 -17.48 -76.48
CA CYS A 104 15.05 -17.88 -76.52
C CYS A 104 15.62 -18.01 -75.11
N GLY A 105 16.28 -19.13 -74.82
CA GLY A 105 16.86 -19.40 -73.51
C GLY A 105 15.82 -19.62 -72.40
N GLY A 106 14.57 -19.96 -72.74
CA GLY A 106 13.53 -20.27 -71.75
C GLY A 106 13.07 -19.03 -70.97
N LEU A 107 12.82 -17.91 -71.68
CA LEU A 107 12.48 -16.58 -71.15
C LEU A 107 13.62 -15.86 -70.41
N CYS A 108 14.57 -16.59 -69.82
CA CYS A 108 15.75 -16.01 -69.17
C CYS A 108 16.78 -15.43 -70.17
N GLY A 109 16.72 -15.78 -71.47
CA GLY A 109 17.62 -15.25 -72.49
C GLY A 109 19.02 -15.84 -72.42
N ASN A 110 20.05 -15.01 -72.60
CA ASN A 110 21.43 -15.44 -72.35
C ASN A 110 21.65 -15.56 -70.84
N GLN A 111 22.23 -16.67 -70.39
CA GLN A 111 22.32 -17.01 -68.98
C GLN A 111 23.56 -17.81 -68.64
N VAL A 112 23.98 -17.69 -67.37
CA VAL A 112 25.00 -18.55 -66.74
C VAL A 112 24.39 -19.19 -65.51
N ARG A 113 24.66 -20.48 -65.29
CA ARG A 113 24.32 -21.18 -64.05
C ARG A 113 25.60 -21.72 -63.41
N LEU A 114 25.77 -21.42 -62.13
CA LEU A 114 26.88 -21.89 -61.32
C LEU A 114 26.38 -22.92 -60.29
N ARG A 115 27.21 -23.94 -60.01
CA ARG A 115 27.03 -24.85 -58.88
C ARG A 115 28.11 -24.60 -57.83
N HIS A 116 27.70 -24.51 -56.57
CA HIS A 116 28.57 -24.21 -55.43
C HIS A 116 28.95 -25.48 -54.67
N ALA A 117 29.90 -25.35 -53.74
CA ALA A 117 30.46 -26.49 -53.00
C ALA A 117 29.43 -27.21 -52.11
N ASP A 118 28.43 -26.47 -51.61
CA ASP A 118 27.30 -27.00 -50.83
C ASP A 118 26.22 -27.68 -51.71
N GLY A 119 26.40 -27.66 -53.03
CA GLY A 119 25.45 -28.22 -53.99
C GLY A 119 24.33 -27.27 -54.41
N SER A 120 24.28 -26.04 -53.87
CA SER A 120 23.37 -24.98 -54.32
C SER A 120 23.73 -24.50 -55.73
N GLU A 121 22.76 -23.89 -56.41
CA GLU A 121 22.94 -23.33 -57.75
C GLU A 121 22.47 -21.88 -57.81
N THR A 122 23.24 -21.04 -58.51
CA THR A 122 22.85 -19.65 -58.82
C THR A 122 22.66 -19.48 -60.31
N LEU A 123 21.60 -18.76 -60.69
CA LEU A 123 21.22 -18.45 -62.06
C LEU A 123 21.34 -16.95 -62.31
N TYR A 124 22.01 -16.58 -63.40
CA TYR A 124 22.21 -15.20 -63.83
C TYR A 124 21.57 -15.04 -65.21
N CYS A 125 20.49 -14.27 -65.28
CA CYS A 125 19.61 -14.14 -66.45
C CYS A 125 19.75 -12.79 -67.17
N HIS A 126 19.13 -12.72 -68.36
CA HIS A 126 19.02 -11.52 -69.21
C HIS A 126 20.37 -10.91 -69.62
N MET A 127 21.40 -11.75 -69.74
CA MET A 127 22.75 -11.29 -70.00
C MET A 127 22.95 -10.86 -71.47
N GLN A 128 24.04 -10.14 -71.74
CA GLN A 128 24.37 -9.58 -73.06
C GLN A 128 24.74 -10.66 -74.09
N SER A 129 24.20 -10.52 -75.30
CA SER A 129 24.58 -11.34 -76.45
C SER A 129 26.06 -11.14 -76.79
N GLY A 130 26.84 -12.23 -76.83
CA GLY A 130 28.30 -12.16 -76.98
C GLY A 130 29.06 -11.62 -75.75
N GLY A 131 28.38 -11.34 -74.64
CA GLY A 131 28.95 -10.78 -73.42
C GLY A 131 29.51 -11.79 -72.42
N MET A 132 29.41 -13.10 -72.70
CA MET A 132 29.88 -14.16 -71.80
C MET A 132 31.40 -14.15 -71.67
N ARG A 133 31.89 -14.45 -70.46
CA ARG A 133 33.33 -14.55 -70.16
C ARG A 133 33.76 -15.93 -69.66
N VAL A 134 32.81 -16.85 -69.54
CA VAL A 134 33.03 -18.21 -69.04
C VAL A 134 32.41 -19.25 -69.97
N ARG A 135 32.85 -20.51 -69.82
CA ARG A 135 32.35 -21.69 -70.54
C ARG A 135 31.94 -22.77 -69.54
N VAL A 136 31.09 -23.70 -69.98
CA VAL A 136 30.69 -24.86 -69.17
C VAL A 136 31.94 -25.65 -68.77
N GLY A 137 32.05 -25.96 -67.48
CA GLY A 137 33.18 -26.64 -66.86
C GLY A 137 34.18 -25.73 -66.15
N ASP A 138 34.17 -24.42 -66.45
CA ASP A 138 35.09 -23.46 -65.80
C ASP A 138 34.82 -23.38 -64.30
N ALA A 139 35.88 -23.36 -63.50
CA ALA A 139 35.81 -22.97 -62.09
C ALA A 139 35.95 -21.44 -61.98
N VAL A 140 35.07 -20.81 -61.21
CA VAL A 140 35.08 -19.36 -60.97
C VAL A 140 35.24 -19.05 -59.49
N SER A 141 36.00 -17.99 -59.19
CA SER A 141 36.13 -17.45 -57.84
C SER A 141 35.01 -16.46 -57.52
N CYS A 142 34.69 -16.26 -56.23
CA CYS A 142 33.79 -15.20 -55.82
C CYS A 142 34.26 -13.83 -56.34
N GLY A 143 33.34 -13.02 -56.87
CA GLY A 143 33.65 -11.71 -57.45
C GLY A 143 34.22 -11.75 -58.87
N GLN A 144 34.53 -12.92 -59.43
CA GLN A 144 35.00 -13.04 -60.81
C GLN A 144 33.93 -12.61 -61.82
N THR A 145 34.30 -11.82 -62.83
CA THR A 145 33.37 -11.45 -63.91
C THR A 145 33.02 -12.66 -64.78
N ILE A 146 31.73 -12.99 -64.86
CA ILE A 146 31.19 -14.11 -65.64
C ILE A 146 30.52 -13.66 -66.94
N GLY A 147 30.12 -12.39 -67.02
CA GLY A 147 29.56 -11.80 -68.22
C GLY A 147 29.14 -10.34 -67.99
N HIS A 148 28.26 -9.84 -68.86
CA HIS A 148 27.74 -8.49 -68.79
C HIS A 148 26.21 -8.54 -68.83
N SER A 149 25.56 -7.63 -68.10
CA SER A 149 24.11 -7.49 -68.08
C SER A 149 23.58 -6.90 -69.39
N ALA A 150 22.36 -7.26 -69.78
CA ALA A 150 21.65 -6.63 -70.88
C ALA A 150 20.14 -6.78 -70.68
N SER A 151 19.40 -7.02 -71.76
CA SER A 151 17.99 -7.35 -71.75
C SER A 151 17.75 -8.35 -72.88
N SER A 152 18.13 -9.61 -72.67
CA SER A 152 17.83 -10.73 -73.58
C SER A 152 16.70 -11.59 -73.02
N GLY A 153 15.98 -12.35 -73.85
CA GLY A 153 14.85 -13.19 -73.39
C GLY A 153 13.55 -12.39 -73.21
N CYS A 154 12.89 -12.52 -72.06
CA CYS A 154 11.69 -11.78 -71.66
C CYS A 154 12.01 -10.93 -70.44
N SER A 155 12.21 -9.64 -70.70
CA SER A 155 12.72 -8.68 -69.73
C SER A 155 12.14 -7.31 -70.07
N THR A 156 11.66 -6.57 -69.08
CA THR A 156 11.00 -5.26 -69.26
C THR A 156 11.99 -4.11 -69.49
N GLY A 157 13.28 -4.37 -69.31
CA GLY A 157 14.37 -3.41 -69.47
C GLY A 157 15.68 -3.97 -68.92
N PRO A 158 16.81 -3.24 -69.03
CA PRO A 158 18.11 -3.70 -68.53
C PRO A 158 18.08 -4.02 -67.02
N HIS A 159 18.28 -5.29 -66.68
CA HIS A 159 18.43 -5.76 -65.30
C HIS A 159 19.14 -7.12 -65.26
N LEU A 160 19.63 -7.49 -64.09
CA LEU A 160 20.08 -8.85 -63.81
C LEU A 160 19.04 -9.54 -62.94
N HIS A 161 18.42 -10.59 -63.48
CA HIS A 161 17.64 -11.53 -62.68
C HIS A 161 18.58 -12.57 -62.07
N PHE A 162 18.59 -12.65 -60.74
CA PHE A 162 19.40 -13.58 -59.95
C PHE A 162 18.51 -14.59 -59.24
N GLY A 163 18.60 -15.86 -59.63
CA GLY A 163 17.87 -16.96 -59.00
C GLY A 163 18.77 -17.80 -58.11
N TYR A 164 18.36 -18.05 -56.87
CA TYR A 164 19.03 -18.96 -55.94
C TYR A 164 18.25 -20.28 -55.85
N HIS A 165 18.94 -21.41 -55.95
CA HIS A 165 18.35 -22.74 -55.86
C HIS A 165 19.12 -23.51 -54.76
N PRO A 166 18.49 -23.86 -53.62
CA PRO A 166 19.21 -24.37 -52.45
C PRO A 166 20.00 -25.66 -52.66
N ARG A 167 19.63 -26.46 -53.67
CA ARG A 167 20.38 -27.64 -54.12
C ARG A 167 20.10 -27.93 -55.59
N ALA A 168 20.98 -28.70 -56.24
CA ALA A 168 20.83 -29.07 -57.64
C ALA A 168 19.42 -29.61 -57.97
N GLY A 169 18.73 -28.96 -58.91
CA GLY A 169 17.38 -29.32 -59.35
C GLY A 169 16.24 -28.95 -58.39
N ALA A 170 16.51 -28.26 -57.27
CA ALA A 170 15.46 -27.70 -56.43
C ALA A 170 14.75 -26.51 -57.12
N PRO A 171 13.50 -26.18 -56.73
CA PRO A 171 12.89 -24.90 -57.06
C PRO A 171 13.77 -23.73 -56.61
N ALA A 172 13.60 -22.58 -57.26
CA ALA A 172 14.21 -21.34 -56.77
C ALA A 172 13.64 -20.95 -55.40
N ASP A 173 14.44 -20.25 -54.60
CA ASP A 173 14.13 -19.82 -53.24
C ASP A 173 14.60 -18.37 -53.02
N ASP A 174 14.06 -17.70 -52.00
CA ASP A 174 14.41 -16.32 -51.69
C ASP A 174 15.79 -16.25 -51.00
N PRO A 175 16.76 -15.52 -51.56
CA PRO A 175 18.07 -15.41 -50.92
C PRO A 175 18.09 -14.49 -49.67
N PHE A 176 17.02 -13.73 -49.40
CA PHE A 176 16.92 -12.83 -48.25
C PHE A 176 16.22 -13.46 -47.04
N ARG A 177 16.65 -13.06 -45.84
CA ARG A 177 15.97 -13.34 -44.58
C ARG A 177 14.86 -12.33 -44.32
N GLY A 178 13.66 -12.80 -44.01
CA GLY A 178 12.59 -11.95 -43.47
C GLY A 178 11.36 -12.74 -43.03
N ALA A 179 10.32 -12.03 -42.61
CA ALA A 179 9.12 -12.61 -42.04
C ALA A 179 8.38 -13.60 -42.97
N CYS A 180 8.41 -13.33 -44.28
CA CYS A 180 7.85 -14.22 -45.31
C CYS A 180 8.91 -15.00 -46.09
N GLY A 181 10.20 -14.68 -45.88
CA GLY A 181 11.34 -15.41 -46.43
C GLY A 181 11.87 -16.50 -45.49
N GLY A 182 13.08 -16.99 -45.78
CA GLY A 182 13.75 -17.96 -44.92
C GLY A 182 14.28 -17.35 -43.61
N PRO A 183 14.55 -18.17 -42.56
CA PRO A 183 15.08 -17.70 -41.27
C PRO A 183 16.56 -17.32 -41.33
N VAL A 184 17.26 -17.60 -42.43
CA VAL A 184 18.70 -17.37 -42.59
C VAL A 184 18.94 -16.66 -43.92
N SER A 185 19.68 -15.56 -43.89
CA SER A 185 20.10 -14.86 -45.11
C SER A 185 21.20 -15.66 -45.80
N VAL A 186 21.10 -15.90 -47.10
CA VAL A 186 22.23 -16.48 -47.85
C VAL A 186 23.17 -15.43 -48.44
N TRP A 187 22.93 -14.14 -48.18
CA TRP A 187 23.90 -13.08 -48.48
C TRP A 187 25.00 -13.01 -47.42
N THR A 188 26.23 -12.66 -47.82
CA THR A 188 27.35 -12.36 -46.93
C THR A 188 27.11 -11.11 -46.07
N GLU A 189 26.33 -10.16 -46.59
CA GLU A 189 25.93 -8.94 -45.91
C GLU A 189 24.52 -8.57 -46.41
N GLN A 190 23.49 -8.97 -45.66
CA GLN A 190 22.12 -8.49 -45.92
C GLN A 190 21.96 -7.09 -45.33
N ARG A 191 21.58 -6.13 -46.19
CA ARG A 191 21.31 -4.75 -45.78
C ARG A 191 19.82 -4.52 -45.51
N ALA A 192 19.51 -3.38 -44.91
CA ALA A 192 18.14 -2.98 -44.63
C ALA A 192 17.26 -2.98 -45.90
N TYR A 193 15.99 -3.33 -45.78
CA TYR A 193 15.05 -3.29 -46.92
C TYR A 193 14.89 -1.86 -47.46
N PRO A 194 14.82 -1.62 -48.79
CA PRO A 194 15.02 -2.52 -49.93
C PRO A 194 16.42 -2.33 -50.57
N GLN A 195 17.48 -2.37 -49.76
CA GLN A 195 18.85 -2.16 -50.23
C GLN A 195 19.44 -3.44 -50.82
N THR A 196 20.32 -3.28 -51.83
CA THR A 196 21.07 -4.42 -52.39
C THR A 196 22.05 -4.99 -51.38
N PRO A 197 22.34 -6.30 -51.42
CA PRO A 197 23.34 -6.95 -50.57
C PRO A 197 24.73 -6.31 -50.69
N GLY A 198 25.59 -6.58 -49.71
CA GLY A 198 26.97 -6.15 -49.70
C GLY A 198 27.84 -6.78 -50.79
N ALA A 199 29.05 -6.25 -50.94
CA ALA A 199 29.99 -6.66 -52.00
C ALA A 199 31.07 -7.64 -51.54
N THR A 200 31.09 -8.01 -50.26
CA THR A 200 32.15 -8.82 -49.64
C THR A 200 32.00 -10.31 -49.94
N CYS A 201 33.12 -10.97 -50.26
CA CYS A 201 33.16 -12.41 -50.50
C CYS A 201 33.29 -13.26 -49.22
N ASP A 202 33.71 -12.65 -48.11
CA ASP A 202 33.93 -13.31 -46.82
C ASP A 202 33.22 -12.51 -45.72
N CYS A 203 32.50 -13.18 -44.81
CA CYS A 203 32.21 -12.61 -43.49
C CYS A 203 33.36 -13.01 -42.54
N ALA A 204 34.02 -12.03 -41.95
CA ALA A 204 35.01 -12.24 -40.90
C ALA A 204 34.33 -11.92 -39.54
N PRO A 205 33.88 -12.92 -38.78
CA PRO A 205 33.14 -12.69 -37.56
C PRO A 205 33.98 -11.89 -36.55
N SER A 206 33.41 -10.82 -36.00
CA SER A 206 34.04 -9.95 -35.00
C SER A 206 33.04 -9.58 -33.90
N ALA A 207 33.54 -9.14 -32.73
CA ALA A 207 32.68 -8.80 -31.59
C ALA A 207 31.72 -7.66 -31.93
N GLU A 208 30.47 -7.80 -31.49
CA GLU A 208 29.40 -6.83 -31.72
C GLU A 208 29.70 -5.46 -31.10
N THR A 209 29.33 -4.42 -31.84
CA THR A 209 29.30 -3.02 -31.44
C THR A 209 27.92 -2.47 -31.73
N CYS A 210 27.39 -1.59 -30.86
CA CYS A 210 26.05 -1.03 -30.97
C CYS A 210 25.93 -0.07 -32.17
N ASP A 211 25.81 -0.59 -33.38
CA ASP A 211 25.81 0.17 -34.63
C ASP A 211 24.76 -0.29 -35.66
N GLY A 212 23.94 -1.30 -35.30
CA GLY A 212 22.85 -1.81 -36.13
C GLY A 212 23.30 -2.80 -37.19
N ARG A 213 24.48 -3.40 -37.06
CA ARG A 213 25.02 -4.42 -37.97
C ARG A 213 25.14 -5.77 -37.29
N ASP A 214 25.17 -6.82 -38.09
CA ASP A 214 25.45 -8.20 -37.67
C ASP A 214 26.93 -8.47 -38.00
N GLN A 215 27.80 -8.36 -37.00
CA GLN A 215 29.27 -8.33 -37.17
C GLN A 215 29.90 -9.70 -36.94
N ASP A 216 29.22 -10.58 -36.22
CA ASP A 216 29.59 -11.98 -36.03
C ASP A 216 28.88 -12.95 -36.99
N CYS A 217 27.93 -12.44 -37.79
CA CYS A 217 27.20 -13.14 -38.84
C CYS A 217 26.37 -14.33 -38.36
N ASP A 218 25.88 -14.28 -37.11
CA ASP A 218 24.99 -15.29 -36.55
C ASP A 218 23.51 -15.07 -36.93
N GLY A 219 23.17 -13.91 -37.52
CA GLY A 219 21.81 -13.52 -37.86
C GLY A 219 21.12 -12.64 -36.80
N ARG A 220 21.81 -12.18 -35.76
CA ARG A 220 21.31 -11.23 -34.77
C ARG A 220 22.10 -9.92 -34.92
N VAL A 221 21.55 -8.85 -34.35
CA VAL A 221 22.10 -7.49 -34.52
C VAL A 221 22.28 -6.90 -33.14
N ASP A 222 23.52 -6.50 -32.83
CA ASP A 222 23.93 -5.87 -31.57
C ASP A 222 23.61 -6.66 -30.29
N GLU A 223 23.54 -8.00 -30.35
CA GLU A 223 23.23 -8.82 -29.18
C GLU A 223 24.37 -8.90 -28.17
N GLY A 224 24.03 -8.94 -26.88
CA GLY A 224 25.02 -9.03 -25.81
C GLY A 224 25.86 -7.77 -25.60
N VAL A 225 25.59 -6.68 -26.34
CA VAL A 225 26.27 -5.39 -26.18
C VAL A 225 25.62 -4.59 -25.05
N THR A 226 26.39 -4.37 -23.99
CA THR A 226 25.95 -3.61 -22.82
C THR A 226 26.90 -2.45 -22.50
N ARG A 227 26.37 -1.40 -21.86
CA ARG A 227 27.20 -0.33 -21.28
C ARG A 227 26.73 0.05 -19.89
N ALA A 228 27.66 0.54 -19.07
CA ALA A 228 27.32 1.09 -17.77
C ALA A 228 26.47 2.36 -17.91
N CYS A 229 25.51 2.50 -17.02
CA CYS A 229 24.71 3.69 -16.80
C CYS A 229 24.55 3.94 -15.30
N SER A 230 23.93 5.04 -14.90
CA SER A 230 23.73 5.38 -13.49
C SER A 230 22.46 6.22 -13.30
N SER A 231 21.87 6.08 -12.12
CA SER A 231 20.83 6.93 -11.55
C SER A 231 21.36 7.63 -10.29
N ALA A 232 20.50 8.40 -9.60
CA ALA A 232 20.82 8.89 -8.25
C ALA A 232 21.08 7.74 -7.26
N CYS A 233 20.36 6.61 -7.41
CA CYS A 233 20.44 5.46 -6.51
C CYS A 233 21.50 4.41 -6.87
N GLY A 234 22.34 4.65 -7.88
CA GLY A 234 23.49 3.81 -8.16
C GLY A 234 23.71 3.51 -9.63
N SER A 235 24.40 2.39 -9.89
CA SER A 235 24.82 1.98 -11.23
C SER A 235 23.92 0.90 -11.81
N GLY A 236 23.74 0.94 -13.13
CA GLY A 236 23.06 -0.08 -13.90
C GLY A 236 23.74 -0.30 -15.23
N THR A 237 23.01 -0.97 -16.12
CA THR A 237 23.41 -1.37 -17.44
C THR A 237 22.31 -1.01 -18.44
N GLU A 238 22.71 -0.49 -19.59
CA GLU A 238 21.83 -0.37 -20.76
C GLU A 238 22.21 -1.46 -21.76
N ALA A 239 21.20 -2.14 -22.31
CA ALA A 239 21.39 -3.09 -23.40
C ALA A 239 21.16 -2.39 -24.76
N CYS A 240 22.00 -2.68 -25.74
CA CYS A 240 21.78 -2.20 -27.11
C CYS A 240 20.83 -3.13 -27.88
N SER A 241 20.00 -2.53 -28.74
CA SER A 241 19.25 -3.25 -29.76
C SER A 241 19.06 -2.37 -31.00
N GLY A 242 19.50 -2.84 -32.17
CA GLY A 242 19.29 -2.16 -33.45
C GLY A 242 19.93 -0.76 -33.53
N GLY A 243 21.13 -0.60 -32.94
CA GLY A 243 21.90 0.65 -32.89
C GLY A 243 21.43 1.66 -31.83
N GLY A 244 20.47 1.29 -30.98
CA GLY A 244 19.95 2.13 -29.89
C GLY A 244 20.16 1.50 -28.52
N TRP A 245 20.50 2.31 -27.53
CA TRP A 245 20.55 1.89 -26.13
C TRP A 245 19.16 1.92 -25.50
N GLY A 246 18.78 0.84 -24.82
CA GLY A 246 17.55 0.73 -24.05
C GLY A 246 17.59 1.52 -22.75
N ALA A 247 16.54 1.35 -21.91
CA ALA A 247 16.48 2.00 -20.60
C ALA A 247 17.58 1.47 -19.67
N CYS A 248 18.11 2.36 -18.84
CA CYS A 248 19.03 2.02 -17.78
C CYS A 248 18.31 1.22 -16.69
N ASP A 249 18.85 0.07 -16.30
CA ASP A 249 18.30 -0.78 -15.23
C ASP A 249 18.77 -0.38 -13.81
N ALA A 250 19.46 0.75 -13.67
CA ALA A 250 19.88 1.26 -12.37
C ALA A 250 18.65 1.50 -11.47
N PRO A 251 18.73 1.26 -10.15
CA PRO A 251 17.64 1.55 -9.22
C PRO A 251 17.15 2.98 -9.39
N GLN A 252 15.85 3.22 -9.38
CA GLN A 252 15.30 4.57 -9.50
C GLN A 252 14.89 5.08 -8.11
N PRO A 253 15.05 6.38 -7.83
CA PRO A 253 14.47 7.00 -6.66
C PRO A 253 12.99 6.64 -6.51
N SER A 254 12.62 6.20 -5.33
CA SER A 254 11.24 6.01 -4.89
C SER A 254 11.01 6.75 -3.59
N ALA A 255 9.76 7.05 -3.23
CA ALA A 255 9.48 7.66 -1.94
C ALA A 255 9.97 6.75 -0.80
N ASP A 256 10.48 7.37 0.25
CA ASP A 256 10.98 6.70 1.44
C ASP A 256 9.90 5.87 2.14
N VAL A 257 10.33 4.72 2.66
CA VAL A 257 9.55 3.85 3.55
C VAL A 257 10.43 3.45 4.71
N CYS A 258 9.88 3.30 5.92
CA CYS A 258 10.68 3.05 7.13
C CYS A 258 11.40 1.70 7.08
N ASN A 259 12.59 1.67 6.49
CA ASN A 259 13.34 0.43 6.25
C ASN A 259 14.85 0.58 6.50
N GLY A 260 15.30 1.76 6.95
CA GLY A 260 16.70 2.08 7.22
C GLY A 260 17.51 2.33 5.95
N ARG A 261 16.86 2.59 4.82
CA ARG A 261 17.48 2.84 3.51
C ARG A 261 16.99 4.18 2.97
N ASP A 262 17.89 4.77 2.20
CA ASP A 262 17.66 5.96 1.41
C ASP A 262 17.03 5.50 0.08
N ASP A 263 15.70 5.42 0.02
CA ASP A 263 14.98 4.89 -1.15
C ASP A 263 14.83 5.97 -2.25
N ASP A 264 14.84 7.25 -1.86
CA ASP A 264 14.74 8.39 -2.77
C ASP A 264 16.12 8.93 -3.23
N CYS A 265 17.18 8.49 -2.55
CA CYS A 265 18.58 8.71 -2.87
C CYS A 265 19.01 10.17 -2.72
N ASP A 266 18.44 10.89 -1.76
CA ASP A 266 18.80 12.26 -1.40
C ASP A 266 19.95 12.36 -0.37
N GLY A 267 20.33 11.23 0.24
CA GLY A 267 21.43 11.10 1.20
C GLY A 267 21.00 11.04 2.67
N THR A 268 19.71 11.13 2.97
CA THR A 268 19.12 10.73 4.25
C THR A 268 18.33 9.43 4.08
N ALA A 269 18.11 8.71 5.17
CA ALA A 269 17.33 7.48 5.15
C ALA A 269 16.17 7.66 6.10
N ASP A 270 14.98 7.31 5.64
CA ASP A 270 13.72 7.41 6.36
C ASP A 270 13.42 8.85 6.84
N GLU A 271 13.59 9.87 5.98
CA GLU A 271 13.26 11.27 6.34
C GLU A 271 11.74 11.58 6.32
N ASP A 272 11.38 12.87 6.46
CA ASP A 272 9.98 13.34 6.41
C ASP A 272 9.00 12.64 7.37
N ASP A 273 9.50 12.22 8.53
CA ASP A 273 8.75 11.53 9.59
C ASP A 273 8.12 10.19 9.11
N VAL A 274 8.65 9.51 8.08
CA VAL A 274 8.02 8.29 7.51
C VAL A 274 7.87 7.16 8.53
N CYS A 275 8.87 6.94 9.38
CA CYS A 275 8.83 5.94 10.45
C CYS A 275 7.79 6.27 11.51
N GLU A 276 7.71 7.54 11.89
CA GLU A 276 6.72 8.04 12.84
C GLU A 276 5.31 7.89 12.29
N ILE A 277 5.09 8.23 11.02
CA ILE A 277 3.80 8.09 10.34
C ILE A 277 3.38 6.62 10.23
N GLU A 278 4.31 5.74 9.88
CA GLU A 278 4.06 4.29 9.83
C GLU A 278 3.63 3.77 11.20
N LEU A 279 4.34 4.12 12.27
CA LEU A 279 3.96 3.74 13.63
C LEU A 279 2.57 4.25 14.02
N LEU A 280 2.24 5.50 13.69
CA LEU A 280 0.92 6.09 13.98
C LEU A 280 -0.21 5.36 13.23
N ASN A 281 0.05 4.95 11.98
CA ASN A 281 -0.90 4.16 11.18
C ASN A 281 -1.05 2.73 11.68
N GLU A 282 0.01 2.16 12.27
CA GLU A 282 0.03 0.80 12.78
C GLU A 282 -0.53 0.65 14.20
N GLN A 283 -0.65 1.74 14.98
CA GLN A 283 -1.20 1.70 16.33
C GLN A 283 -2.30 2.75 16.61
N PRO A 284 -3.33 2.87 15.76
CA PRO A 284 -4.32 3.92 15.91
C PRO A 284 -4.95 3.93 17.32
N SER A 285 -5.24 2.77 17.90
CA SER A 285 -5.84 2.65 19.23
C SER A 285 -4.87 2.86 20.41
N ALA A 286 -3.55 2.85 20.20
CA ALA A 286 -2.61 3.20 21.28
C ALA A 286 -2.55 4.72 21.48
N TYR A 287 -2.80 5.47 20.41
CA TYR A 287 -2.81 6.94 20.39
C TYR A 287 -4.22 7.52 20.59
N ALA A 288 -5.24 6.74 20.22
CA ALA A 288 -6.66 7.02 20.34
C ALA A 288 -7.38 5.79 20.94
N PRO A 289 -7.07 5.41 22.19
CA PRO A 289 -7.76 4.28 22.81
C PRO A 289 -9.26 4.56 22.85
N PRO A 290 -10.11 3.60 22.44
CA PRO A 290 -11.54 3.74 22.65
C PRO A 290 -11.82 3.71 24.16
N ARG A 291 -12.84 4.45 24.60
CA ARG A 291 -13.28 4.42 26.01
C ARG A 291 -13.84 3.05 26.38
N SER A 292 -14.67 2.51 25.51
CA SER A 292 -15.21 1.16 25.61
C SER A 292 -15.30 0.54 24.23
N THR A 293 -15.17 -0.78 24.18
CA THR A 293 -15.51 -1.60 23.01
C THR A 293 -16.71 -2.49 23.25
N ASP A 294 -17.43 -2.33 24.35
CA ASP A 294 -18.66 -3.06 24.66
C ASP A 294 -19.78 -2.67 23.68
N VAL A 295 -20.03 -3.52 22.68
CA VAL A 295 -21.03 -3.24 21.65
C VAL A 295 -22.41 -3.77 22.03
N ASP A 296 -22.56 -4.58 23.07
CA ASP A 296 -23.86 -5.11 23.51
C ASP A 296 -24.31 -4.70 24.91
N ALA A 297 -23.57 -3.80 25.55
CA ALA A 297 -23.81 -3.24 26.87
C ALA A 297 -23.90 -4.33 27.95
N ASP A 298 -23.10 -5.40 27.82
CA ASP A 298 -23.00 -6.46 28.84
C ASP A 298 -21.86 -6.22 29.84
N GLY A 299 -21.19 -5.07 29.71
CA GLY A 299 -20.05 -4.56 30.47
C GLY A 299 -18.81 -5.43 30.34
N ARG A 300 -18.61 -6.05 29.17
CA ARG A 300 -17.38 -6.72 28.79
C ARG A 300 -16.79 -6.02 27.58
N ALA A 301 -15.47 -5.94 27.55
CA ALA A 301 -14.78 -5.41 26.40
C ALA A 301 -14.82 -6.39 25.22
N ASP A 302 -15.57 -6.02 24.17
CA ASP A 302 -15.65 -6.85 22.97
C ASP A 302 -14.45 -6.68 22.04
N LEU A 303 -14.31 -7.60 21.10
CA LEU A 303 -13.28 -7.54 20.08
C LEU A 303 -13.87 -7.10 18.75
N CYS A 304 -13.40 -5.98 18.22
CA CYS A 304 -13.74 -5.52 16.87
C CYS A 304 -12.49 -5.35 16.02
N ALA A 305 -12.56 -5.74 14.74
CA ALA A 305 -11.45 -5.57 13.82
C ALA A 305 -11.91 -5.55 12.37
N ARG A 306 -11.17 -4.83 11.52
CA ARG A 306 -11.42 -4.79 10.08
C ARG A 306 -10.63 -5.86 9.34
N GLY A 307 -11.33 -6.77 8.67
CA GLY A 307 -10.77 -7.68 7.67
C GLY A 307 -11.08 -7.25 6.24
N GLY A 308 -10.65 -8.03 5.26
CA GLY A 308 -10.91 -7.74 3.83
C GLY A 308 -12.40 -7.64 3.46
N ALA A 309 -13.29 -8.24 4.26
CA ALA A 309 -14.74 -8.20 4.07
C ALA A 309 -15.45 -7.02 4.77
N GLY A 310 -14.76 -6.27 5.63
CA GLY A 310 -15.37 -5.23 6.47
C GLY A 310 -14.96 -5.29 7.93
N VAL A 311 -15.55 -4.43 8.76
CA VAL A 311 -15.38 -4.44 10.22
C VAL A 311 -16.27 -5.53 10.80
N ARG A 312 -15.70 -6.39 11.64
CA ARG A 312 -16.37 -7.48 12.34
C ARG A 312 -16.17 -7.32 13.83
N CYS A 313 -17.16 -7.73 14.60
CA CYS A 313 -17.09 -7.78 16.04
C CYS A 313 -17.44 -9.17 16.56
N TRP A 314 -16.80 -9.53 17.66
CA TRP A 314 -17.01 -10.76 18.42
C TRP A 314 -17.27 -10.34 19.86
N PRO A 315 -18.55 -10.26 20.27
CA PRO A 315 -18.85 -10.02 21.66
C PRO A 315 -18.22 -11.04 22.58
N ALA A 316 -17.73 -10.58 23.72
CA ALA A 316 -17.18 -11.40 24.76
C ALA A 316 -18.30 -12.14 25.50
N SER A 317 -17.91 -13.06 26.36
CA SER A 317 -18.82 -13.83 27.21
C SER A 317 -18.02 -14.37 28.39
N ALA A 318 -18.71 -14.77 29.46
CA ALA A 318 -18.10 -15.28 30.69
C ALA A 318 -17.13 -16.48 30.53
N SER A 319 -16.97 -17.05 29.33
CA SER A 319 -16.02 -18.15 29.11
C SER A 319 -15.31 -18.11 27.75
N GLY A 320 -15.44 -17.01 26.99
CA GLY A 320 -14.88 -16.92 25.65
C GLY A 320 -15.59 -15.91 24.77
N TRP A 321 -15.68 -16.24 23.48
CA TRP A 321 -16.14 -15.31 22.45
C TRP A 321 -17.39 -15.85 21.76
N SER A 322 -18.31 -14.95 21.42
CA SER A 322 -19.48 -15.25 20.61
C SER A 322 -19.09 -15.50 19.13
N ALA A 323 -20.10 -15.84 18.32
CA ALA A 323 -19.91 -15.92 16.87
C ALA A 323 -19.76 -14.52 16.27
N GLU A 324 -19.05 -14.40 15.15
CA GLU A 324 -18.88 -13.12 14.45
C GLU A 324 -20.24 -12.49 14.11
N TRP A 325 -20.38 -11.19 14.40
CA TRP A 325 -21.49 -10.39 13.92
C TRP A 325 -21.38 -10.13 12.41
N ALA A 326 -22.52 -9.78 11.80
CA ALA A 326 -22.53 -9.40 10.39
C ALA A 326 -21.62 -8.17 10.17
N PRO A 327 -20.73 -8.19 9.15
CA PRO A 327 -19.74 -7.15 8.99
C PRO A 327 -20.34 -5.83 8.54
N ILE A 328 -19.85 -4.72 9.09
CA ILE A 328 -20.03 -3.39 8.51
C ILE A 328 -19.29 -3.39 7.17
N PRO A 329 -19.92 -2.98 6.04
CA PRO A 329 -19.39 -3.21 4.67
C PRO A 329 -18.22 -2.29 4.26
N TRP A 330 -17.32 -1.98 5.19
CA TRP A 330 -16.09 -1.21 5.02
C TRP A 330 -14.93 -2.09 4.55
N SER A 331 -15.15 -2.73 3.39
CA SER A 331 -14.32 -3.81 2.84
C SER A 331 -13.21 -3.32 1.90
N ASP A 332 -12.23 -4.16 1.59
CA ASP A 332 -11.16 -3.86 0.62
C ASP A 332 -11.74 -3.48 -0.75
N VAL A 333 -12.76 -4.22 -1.21
CA VAL A 333 -13.42 -3.98 -2.51
C VAL A 333 -14.18 -2.65 -2.56
N ASN A 334 -14.49 -2.08 -1.40
CA ASN A 334 -15.16 -0.78 -1.26
C ASN A 334 -14.16 0.35 -0.94
N GLY A 335 -12.85 0.14 -1.12
CA GLY A 335 -11.83 1.18 -0.97
C GLY A 335 -11.27 1.34 0.45
N TRP A 336 -11.69 0.52 1.41
CA TRP A 336 -11.26 0.63 2.81
C TRP A 336 -9.88 0.01 3.09
N SER A 337 -9.17 -0.46 2.06
CA SER A 337 -7.77 -0.86 2.19
C SER A 337 -6.81 0.33 2.25
N ASP A 338 -7.31 1.56 2.08
CA ASP A 338 -6.53 2.80 2.17
C ASP A 338 -6.25 3.19 3.64
N PRO A 339 -4.99 3.47 4.03
CA PRO A 339 -4.64 3.90 5.39
C PRO A 339 -5.38 5.15 5.86
N THR A 340 -5.70 6.08 4.96
CA THR A 340 -6.45 7.29 5.27
C THR A 340 -7.89 7.01 5.74
N ASN A 341 -8.37 5.77 5.53
CA ASN A 341 -9.65 5.25 5.98
C ASN A 341 -9.49 4.30 7.17
N TYR A 342 -8.76 3.17 7.00
CA TYR A 342 -8.76 2.14 8.06
C TYR A 342 -8.03 2.57 9.34
N ALA A 343 -7.02 3.46 9.26
CA ALA A 343 -6.32 3.94 10.46
C ALA A 343 -7.16 4.91 11.30
N THR A 344 -8.32 5.33 10.77
CA THR A 344 -9.25 6.25 11.44
C THR A 344 -10.37 5.54 12.18
N LEU A 345 -10.41 4.21 12.15
CA LEU A 345 -11.40 3.41 12.88
C LEU A 345 -11.33 3.73 14.39
N ARG A 346 -12.42 4.19 14.97
CA ARG A 346 -12.60 4.48 16.39
C ARG A 346 -13.86 3.79 16.91
N MET A 347 -13.87 3.54 18.20
CA MET A 347 -15.05 3.09 18.93
C MET A 347 -15.33 4.01 20.10
N GLY A 348 -16.61 4.19 20.39
CA GLY A 348 -17.12 5.10 21.41
C GLY A 348 -18.64 5.21 21.33
N ASP A 349 -19.31 5.57 22.42
CA ASP A 349 -20.76 5.76 22.42
C ASP A 349 -21.10 7.15 21.90
N VAL A 350 -21.33 7.27 20.60
CA VAL A 350 -21.62 8.58 19.99
C VAL A 350 -23.09 8.97 20.12
N ASN A 351 -23.93 8.10 20.66
CA ASN A 351 -25.38 8.30 20.67
C ASN A 351 -26.03 8.30 22.07
N GLY A 352 -25.27 7.92 23.10
CA GLY A 352 -25.65 7.96 24.51
C GLY A 352 -26.56 6.79 24.88
N ASP A 353 -26.38 5.62 24.26
CA ASP A 353 -27.19 4.42 24.52
C ASP A 353 -26.46 3.33 25.32
N GLY A 354 -25.27 3.66 25.84
CA GLY A 354 -24.41 2.78 26.62
C GLY A 354 -23.65 1.75 25.77
N ARG A 355 -23.75 1.80 24.43
CA ARG A 355 -23.06 0.86 23.54
C ARG A 355 -21.98 1.57 22.75
N ALA A 356 -20.85 0.89 22.60
CA ALA A 356 -19.80 1.34 21.70
C ALA A 356 -20.27 1.27 20.24
N ASP A 357 -20.22 2.42 19.55
CA ASP A 357 -20.45 2.53 18.13
C ASP A 357 -19.13 2.49 17.37
N VAL A 358 -19.17 2.19 16.07
CA VAL A 358 -17.97 2.18 15.21
C VAL A 358 -18.02 3.37 14.27
N CYS A 359 -17.06 4.29 14.42
CA CYS A 359 -16.91 5.44 13.53
C CYS A 359 -15.59 5.39 12.77
N ALA A 360 -15.59 5.84 11.53
CA ALA A 360 -14.38 6.02 10.76
C ALA A 360 -14.57 7.07 9.66
N ARG A 361 -13.44 7.65 9.24
CA ARG A 361 -13.39 8.48 8.05
C ARG A 361 -13.39 7.60 6.79
N SER A 362 -14.14 8.05 5.80
CA SER A 362 -14.04 7.66 4.39
C SER A 362 -13.42 8.79 3.57
N ASP A 363 -13.15 8.57 2.29
CA ASP A 363 -12.61 9.59 1.37
C ASP A 363 -13.41 10.92 1.42
N GLY A 364 -14.75 10.82 1.57
CA GLY A 364 -15.68 11.97 1.51
C GLY A 364 -16.22 12.47 2.86
N ASP A 365 -16.44 11.58 3.82
CA ASP A 365 -17.22 11.86 5.04
C ASP A 365 -16.72 11.05 6.24
N VAL A 366 -17.12 11.45 7.46
CA VAL A 366 -17.08 10.57 8.64
C VAL A 366 -18.38 9.80 8.73
N LEU A 367 -18.25 8.48 8.84
CA LEU A 367 -19.34 7.53 8.90
C LEU A 367 -19.34 6.85 10.25
N CYS A 368 -20.53 6.67 10.84
CA CYS A 368 -20.69 5.83 12.02
C CYS A 368 -21.72 4.74 11.76
N ALA A 369 -21.41 3.54 12.23
CA ALA A 369 -22.30 2.39 12.33
C ALA A 369 -22.65 2.22 13.80
N ARG A 370 -23.91 2.48 14.14
CA ARG A 370 -24.37 2.38 15.52
C ARG A 370 -24.67 0.94 15.91
N SER A 371 -24.34 0.55 17.13
CA SER A 371 -24.72 -0.75 17.66
C SER A 371 -26.21 -0.79 18.00
N ASN A 372 -26.84 -1.95 17.82
CA ASN A 372 -28.18 -2.23 18.31
C ASN A 372 -28.19 -3.38 19.34
N GLY A 373 -27.03 -3.72 19.90
CA GLY A 373 -26.84 -4.78 20.89
C GLY A 373 -26.87 -6.21 20.34
N SER A 374 -26.99 -6.39 19.03
CA SER A 374 -26.93 -7.71 18.39
C SER A 374 -26.25 -7.68 17.01
N GLY A 375 -25.62 -6.55 16.70
CA GLY A 375 -25.16 -6.17 15.38
C GLY A 375 -25.04 -4.66 15.29
N PHE A 376 -24.75 -4.18 14.09
CA PHE A 376 -24.78 -2.76 13.77
C PHE A 376 -25.97 -2.43 12.87
N ASP A 377 -26.52 -1.25 13.07
CA ASP A 377 -27.30 -0.58 12.04
C ASP A 377 -26.42 -0.37 10.80
N GLY A 378 -27.04 -0.16 9.63
CA GLY A 378 -26.29 0.34 8.49
C GLY A 378 -25.55 1.64 8.85
N HIS A 379 -24.36 1.85 8.30
CA HIS A 379 -23.63 3.09 8.56
C HIS A 379 -24.32 4.30 7.89
N THR A 380 -24.18 5.46 8.51
CA THR A 380 -24.69 6.74 8.00
C THR A 380 -23.61 7.81 8.06
N THR A 381 -23.77 8.90 7.30
CA THR A 381 -22.88 10.05 7.35
C THR A 381 -23.18 10.88 8.60
N TRP A 382 -22.18 11.01 9.48
CA TRP A 382 -22.26 11.79 10.71
C TRP A 382 -21.61 13.16 10.57
N LEU A 383 -20.57 13.29 9.75
CA LEU A 383 -19.97 14.58 9.42
C LEU A 383 -19.55 14.62 7.97
N ALA A 384 -20.02 15.63 7.25
CA ALA A 384 -19.63 15.85 5.86
C ALA A 384 -18.40 16.77 5.76
N GLY A 385 -17.51 16.50 4.81
CA GLY A 385 -16.46 17.44 4.41
C GLY A 385 -15.14 17.39 5.20
N LEU A 386 -14.98 16.48 6.17
CA LEU A 386 -13.65 16.01 6.61
C LEU A 386 -13.08 15.03 5.57
N SER A 387 -12.89 15.54 4.35
CA SER A 387 -12.59 14.80 3.12
C SER A 387 -11.20 15.09 2.58
N ASP A 388 -10.71 14.26 1.65
CA ASP A 388 -9.42 14.47 0.98
C ASP A 388 -9.35 15.82 0.24
N GLU A 389 -10.49 16.31 -0.27
CA GLU A 389 -10.59 17.61 -0.96
C GLU A 389 -10.34 18.83 -0.06
N ASN A 390 -10.45 18.68 1.28
CA ASN A 390 -10.22 19.73 2.27
C ASN A 390 -8.91 19.53 3.05
N ALA A 391 -7.97 18.79 2.45
CA ALA A 391 -6.67 18.43 3.01
C ALA A 391 -6.71 17.43 4.18
N SER A 392 -7.82 16.77 4.50
CA SER A 392 -7.91 15.76 5.59
C SER A 392 -7.23 14.41 5.29
N GLY A 393 -6.75 14.19 4.06
CA GLY A 393 -6.07 12.96 3.64
C GLY A 393 -4.59 12.87 4.03
N LEU A 394 -4.06 13.87 4.75
CA LEU A 394 -2.68 13.84 5.22
C LEU A 394 -2.57 13.20 6.63
N PRO A 395 -1.50 12.43 6.91
CA PRO A 395 -1.33 11.73 8.19
C PRO A 395 -1.44 12.61 9.43
N GLN A 396 -0.99 13.87 9.37
CA GLN A 396 -1.08 14.84 10.46
C GLN A 396 -2.50 15.29 10.84
N TYR A 397 -3.51 14.85 10.10
CA TYR A 397 -4.91 15.12 10.40
C TYR A 397 -5.66 13.81 10.68
N TYR A 398 -5.65 12.84 9.77
CA TYR A 398 -6.49 11.64 9.95
C TYR A 398 -6.02 10.76 11.12
N THR A 399 -4.73 10.73 11.46
CA THR A 399 -4.24 9.98 12.63
C THR A 399 -4.63 10.64 13.96
N THR A 400 -5.11 11.89 13.92
CA THR A 400 -5.53 12.66 15.10
C THR A 400 -7.00 12.51 15.45
N LEU A 401 -7.80 11.78 14.67
CA LEU A 401 -9.21 11.52 15.02
C LEU A 401 -9.30 10.82 16.39
N ARG A 402 -10.18 11.35 17.25
CA ARG A 402 -10.52 10.83 18.59
C ARG A 402 -12.05 10.88 18.76
N LEU A 403 -12.55 9.98 19.59
CA LEU A 403 -13.89 10.03 20.15
C LEU A 403 -13.73 10.28 21.65
N ALA A 404 -14.38 11.32 22.16
CA ALA A 404 -14.37 11.68 23.58
C ALA A 404 -15.49 12.67 23.88
N ASP A 405 -16.19 12.50 25.00
CA ASP A 405 -17.17 13.45 25.51
C ASP A 405 -16.45 14.68 26.07
N VAL A 406 -16.47 15.79 25.32
CA VAL A 406 -15.82 17.03 25.74
C VAL A 406 -16.80 18.01 26.40
N ASN A 407 -18.09 17.71 26.40
CA ASN A 407 -19.12 18.63 26.91
C ASN A 407 -19.86 18.10 28.15
N GLY A 408 -19.65 16.83 28.50
CA GLY A 408 -20.24 16.14 29.63
C GLY A 408 -21.70 15.77 29.39
N ASP A 409 -22.09 15.46 28.15
CA ASP A 409 -23.46 15.08 27.79
C ASP A 409 -23.68 13.57 27.64
N GLY A 410 -22.65 12.77 27.98
CA GLY A 410 -22.69 11.31 27.94
C GLY A 410 -22.48 10.74 26.54
N ARG A 411 -22.14 11.57 25.55
CA ARG A 411 -21.90 11.15 24.17
C ARG A 411 -20.50 11.51 23.74
N ASP A 412 -19.85 10.58 23.06
CA ASP A 412 -18.54 10.82 22.49
C ASP A 412 -18.62 11.77 21.29
N ASP A 413 -17.88 12.87 21.41
CA ASP A 413 -17.71 13.86 20.35
C ASP A 413 -16.53 13.50 19.44
N LEU A 414 -16.59 13.93 18.18
CA LEU A 414 -15.49 13.73 17.25
C LEU A 414 -14.46 14.85 17.40
N CYS A 415 -13.25 14.54 17.83
CA CYS A 415 -12.16 15.51 17.89
C CYS A 415 -11.08 15.20 16.87
N ALA A 416 -10.57 16.23 16.19
CA ALA A 416 -9.47 16.09 15.25
C ALA A 416 -8.72 17.41 15.04
N ARG A 417 -7.51 17.28 14.51
CA ARG A 417 -6.70 18.40 14.06
C ARG A 417 -6.91 18.66 12.57
N ASP A 418 -6.91 19.93 12.20
CA ASP A 418 -6.77 20.40 10.83
C ASP A 418 -5.59 21.38 10.70
N ARG A 419 -5.46 22.03 9.53
CA ARG A 419 -4.40 23.01 9.27
C ARG A 419 -4.39 24.19 10.24
N ALA A 420 -5.56 24.62 10.72
CA ALA A 420 -5.74 25.76 11.60
C ALA A 420 -5.53 25.39 13.08
N GLY A 421 -5.83 24.16 13.47
CA GLY A 421 -5.58 23.66 14.83
C GLY A 421 -6.45 22.48 15.22
N PHE A 422 -6.55 22.24 16.52
CA PHE A 422 -7.39 21.19 17.08
C PHE A 422 -8.82 21.70 17.33
N GLY A 423 -9.81 20.83 17.19
CA GLY A 423 -11.18 21.12 17.59
C GLY A 423 -12.05 19.88 17.59
N CYS A 424 -13.25 20.02 18.14
CA CYS A 424 -14.19 18.92 18.35
C CYS A 424 -15.56 19.27 17.77
N TRP A 425 -16.20 18.33 17.11
CA TRP A 425 -17.56 18.44 16.61
C TRP A 425 -18.49 17.68 17.55
N LEU A 426 -19.38 18.42 18.19
CA LEU A 426 -20.26 17.89 19.22
C LEU A 426 -21.31 16.94 18.62
N SER A 427 -21.52 15.80 19.26
CA SER A 427 -22.58 14.86 18.92
C SER A 427 -23.95 15.39 19.35
N ASP A 428 -24.95 15.25 18.47
CA ASP A 428 -26.36 15.44 18.82
C ASP A 428 -27.13 14.12 19.00
N GLY A 429 -26.41 12.99 19.00
CA GLY A 429 -26.94 11.62 19.03
C GLY A 429 -27.31 11.04 17.66
N ALA A 430 -27.19 11.83 16.59
CA ALA A 430 -27.41 11.37 15.22
C ALA A 430 -26.35 11.83 14.21
N ARG A 431 -25.59 12.88 14.54
CA ARG A 431 -24.53 13.46 13.71
C ARG A 431 -23.59 14.30 14.58
N PHE A 432 -22.42 14.62 14.04
CA PHE A 432 -21.54 15.63 14.61
C PHE A 432 -21.90 17.00 14.00
N ASP A 433 -22.38 17.94 14.84
CA ASP A 433 -22.99 19.19 14.39
C ASP A 433 -22.07 20.39 14.63
N ARG A 434 -22.14 21.00 15.82
CA ARG A 434 -21.41 22.23 16.15
C ARG A 434 -19.95 21.91 16.45
N ARG A 435 -19.02 22.57 15.74
CA ARG A 435 -17.60 22.55 16.10
C ARG A 435 -17.29 23.53 17.23
N ILE A 436 -16.62 23.07 18.27
CA ILE A 436 -15.94 23.89 19.28
C ILE A 436 -14.44 23.96 18.98
N GLU A 437 -13.85 25.13 19.23
CA GLU A 437 -12.45 25.38 18.92
C GLU A 437 -11.54 24.97 20.08
N GLY A 438 -10.45 24.30 19.74
CA GLY A 438 -9.41 23.91 20.68
C GLY A 438 -8.13 24.75 20.55
N PRO A 439 -7.02 24.22 21.08
CA PRO A 439 -5.72 24.88 21.01
C PRO A 439 -5.27 25.14 19.56
N ARG A 440 -4.57 26.26 19.36
CA ARG A 440 -4.04 26.68 18.04
C ARG A 440 -2.78 25.90 17.62
N TRP A 441 -2.90 24.58 17.63
CA TRP A 441 -1.92 23.60 17.16
C TRP A 441 -1.86 23.57 15.63
N SER A 442 -1.61 24.72 15.00
CA SER A 442 -1.64 24.89 13.54
C SER A 442 -0.38 24.38 12.84
N ASP A 443 -0.47 24.12 11.53
CA ASP A 443 0.72 23.75 10.73
C ASP A 443 1.74 24.88 10.69
N GLU A 444 1.27 26.14 10.67
CA GLU A 444 2.13 27.33 10.70
C GLU A 444 2.97 27.38 12.00
N SER A 445 2.42 26.87 13.09
CA SER A 445 3.09 26.73 14.38
C SER A 445 3.96 25.47 14.49
N GLY A 446 4.13 24.69 13.41
CA GLY A 446 4.96 23.49 13.36
C GLY A 446 4.28 22.20 13.82
N TRP A 447 2.97 22.21 14.10
CA TRP A 447 2.22 21.03 14.55
C TRP A 447 1.90 20.01 13.45
N GLY A 448 2.38 20.25 12.22
CA GLY A 448 2.34 19.28 11.14
C GLY A 448 3.40 18.17 11.25
N ALA A 449 4.29 18.21 12.25
CA ALA A 449 5.30 17.17 12.48
C ALA A 449 4.79 16.06 13.43
N ALA A 450 5.15 14.80 13.15
CA ALA A 450 4.61 13.62 13.82
C ALA A 450 4.87 13.59 15.33
N ARG A 451 6.04 14.10 15.73
CA ARG A 451 6.42 14.28 17.16
C ARG A 451 5.52 15.21 17.96
N HIS A 452 4.62 15.95 17.32
CA HIS A 452 3.63 16.81 17.96
C HIS A 452 2.24 16.19 17.87
N TYR A 453 1.69 16.03 16.66
CA TYR A 453 0.31 15.54 16.52
C TYR A 453 0.13 14.08 16.98
N GLY A 454 1.17 13.25 16.92
CA GLY A 454 1.17 11.88 17.43
C GLY A 454 1.04 11.77 18.96
N THR A 455 1.21 12.89 19.67
CA THR A 455 1.16 12.96 21.14
C THR A 455 -0.17 13.42 21.71
N ILE A 456 -1.16 13.73 20.87
CA ILE A 456 -2.49 14.17 21.33
C ILE A 456 -3.16 13.04 22.11
N ARG A 457 -3.52 13.30 23.37
CA ARG A 457 -4.26 12.44 24.30
C ARG A 457 -5.43 13.21 24.89
N MET A 458 -6.49 12.49 25.23
CA MET A 458 -7.70 13.05 25.83
C MET A 458 -8.12 12.25 27.06
N GLY A 459 -8.69 12.94 28.03
CA GLY A 459 -9.19 12.42 29.31
C GLY A 459 -9.35 13.56 30.31
N ASP A 460 -10.05 13.33 31.41
CA ASP A 460 -10.33 14.35 32.43
C ASP A 460 -9.06 14.65 33.26
N LEU A 461 -8.67 15.92 33.37
CA LEU A 461 -7.51 16.35 34.17
C LEU A 461 -7.91 17.14 35.42
N ASP A 462 -9.16 17.60 35.51
CA ASP A 462 -9.64 18.51 36.56
C ASP A 462 -10.85 18.02 37.36
N GLY A 463 -11.32 16.81 37.07
CA GLY A 463 -12.37 16.10 37.77
C GLY A 463 -13.76 16.63 37.43
N ASP A 464 -13.90 17.34 36.29
CA ASP A 464 -15.20 17.86 35.83
C ASP A 464 -15.96 16.88 34.92
N ARG A 465 -15.42 15.67 34.72
CA ARG A 465 -15.95 14.56 33.90
C ARG A 465 -16.03 14.88 32.42
N ARG A 466 -15.27 15.88 31.95
CA ARG A 466 -15.13 16.18 30.53
C ARG A 466 -13.75 15.81 30.06
N ALA A 467 -13.67 15.34 28.83
CA ALA A 467 -12.40 15.04 28.23
C ALA A 467 -11.63 16.33 27.91
N ASP A 468 -10.51 16.49 28.60
CA ASP A 468 -9.50 17.49 28.29
C ASP A 468 -8.56 17.01 27.19
N VAL A 469 -7.62 17.85 26.79
CA VAL A 469 -6.62 17.48 25.78
C VAL A 469 -5.21 17.86 26.19
N CYS A 470 -4.31 16.90 26.14
CA CYS A 470 -2.87 17.07 26.32
C CYS A 470 -2.13 16.76 25.03
N ALA A 471 -1.07 17.53 24.76
CA ALA A 471 -0.12 17.19 23.71
C ALA A 471 1.26 17.78 23.99
N ARG A 472 2.27 17.23 23.32
CA ARG A 472 3.66 17.62 23.49
C ARG A 472 4.08 18.66 22.45
N ALA A 473 4.33 19.87 22.90
CA ALA A 473 5.03 20.89 22.13
C ALA A 473 6.57 20.72 22.23
N ALA A 474 7.32 21.46 21.40
CA ALA A 474 8.78 21.45 21.46
C ALA A 474 9.35 21.84 22.84
N ALA A 475 8.63 22.69 23.59
CA ALA A 475 9.03 23.18 24.91
C ALA A 475 8.61 22.26 26.08
N GLY A 476 7.80 21.23 25.84
CA GLY A 476 7.23 20.36 26.86
C GLY A 476 5.78 20.02 26.59
N VAL A 477 5.16 19.27 27.51
CA VAL A 477 3.74 18.94 27.43
C VAL A 477 2.90 20.16 27.80
N GLU A 478 1.83 20.39 27.06
CA GLU A 478 0.79 21.35 27.41
C GLU A 478 -0.57 20.69 27.32
N CYS A 479 -1.43 21.03 28.27
CA CYS A 479 -2.78 20.52 28.36
C CYS A 479 -3.77 21.68 28.38
N TRP A 480 -5.00 21.41 27.95
CA TRP A 480 -6.05 22.39 27.87
C TRP A 480 -7.35 21.79 28.37
N LEU A 481 -7.95 22.46 29.35
CA LEU A 481 -9.17 22.01 30.01
C LEU A 481 -10.39 22.37 29.18
N SER A 482 -11.30 21.43 29.01
CA SER A 482 -12.57 21.65 28.36
C SER A 482 -13.51 22.46 29.25
N SER A 483 -14.27 23.35 28.64
CA SER A 483 -15.38 24.05 29.29
C SER A 483 -16.74 23.56 28.80
N GLY A 484 -16.75 22.54 27.94
CA GLY A 484 -17.89 22.09 27.12
C GLY A 484 -18.23 22.97 25.91
N ASP A 485 -17.80 24.24 25.92
CA ASP A 485 -17.97 25.15 24.78
C ASP A 485 -16.65 25.45 24.04
N GLY A 486 -15.51 24.98 24.56
CA GLY A 486 -14.17 25.19 24.03
C GLY A 486 -13.07 24.89 25.07
N PHE A 487 -11.81 25.13 24.69
CA PHE A 487 -10.62 24.82 25.50
C PHE A 487 -9.86 26.09 25.90
N ASP A 488 -10.40 26.88 26.83
CA ASP A 488 -9.87 28.22 27.14
C ASP A 488 -8.75 28.21 28.20
N THR A 489 -8.67 27.17 29.03
CA THR A 489 -7.75 27.10 30.17
C THR A 489 -6.55 26.23 29.85
N ARG A 490 -5.36 26.83 29.72
CA ARG A 490 -4.11 26.10 29.53
C ARG A 490 -3.48 25.69 30.86
N VAL A 491 -3.16 24.42 31.00
CA VAL A 491 -2.37 23.83 32.09
C VAL A 491 -0.97 23.47 31.59
N GLU A 492 0.06 23.89 32.32
CA GLU A 492 1.45 23.57 31.96
C GLU A 492 1.80 22.16 32.44
N GLY A 493 2.20 21.31 31.49
CA GLY A 493 2.61 19.95 31.74
C GLY A 493 4.09 19.81 32.10
N PRO A 494 4.59 18.57 32.23
CA PRO A 494 6.01 18.33 32.42
C PRO A 494 6.84 18.90 31.26
N ARG A 495 8.04 19.39 31.58
CA ARG A 495 8.98 20.04 30.65
C ARG A 495 9.55 19.15 29.53
N TRP A 496 9.05 17.93 29.33
CA TRP A 496 9.53 16.90 28.40
C TRP A 496 9.75 17.40 26.95
N SER A 497 10.84 18.14 26.74
CA SER A 497 11.09 19.05 25.61
C SER A 497 12.11 18.48 24.62
N ASP A 498 12.16 19.07 23.43
CA ASP A 498 13.11 18.66 22.38
C ASP A 498 14.56 18.86 22.88
N GLU A 499 14.83 19.97 23.58
CA GLU A 499 16.13 20.26 24.19
C GLU A 499 16.56 19.18 25.20
N SER A 500 15.59 18.58 25.89
CA SER A 500 15.82 17.48 26.84
C SER A 500 15.76 16.10 26.20
N GLY A 501 15.73 16.01 24.86
CA GLY A 501 15.75 14.76 24.10
C GLY A 501 14.40 14.10 23.85
N TRP A 502 13.30 14.62 24.41
CA TRP A 502 11.96 14.03 24.30
C TRP A 502 11.32 14.14 22.91
N GLY A 503 11.99 14.81 21.96
CA GLY A 503 11.55 14.89 20.56
C GLY A 503 11.75 13.60 19.77
N ALA A 504 12.48 12.60 20.31
CA ALA A 504 12.69 11.33 19.64
C ALA A 504 11.47 10.40 19.72
N MET A 505 11.16 9.72 18.62
CA MET A 505 10.05 8.77 18.47
C MET A 505 9.91 7.78 19.62
N ARG A 506 11.01 7.15 20.04
CA ARG A 506 11.06 6.18 21.16
C ARG A 506 10.69 6.74 22.55
N TYR A 507 10.50 8.05 22.69
CA TYR A 507 10.04 8.68 23.92
C TYR A 507 8.64 9.27 23.74
N TRP A 508 8.42 10.13 22.74
CA TRP A 508 7.12 10.80 22.60
C TRP A 508 5.98 9.82 22.28
N SER A 509 6.25 8.73 21.54
CA SER A 509 5.23 7.72 21.21
C SER A 509 4.69 6.99 22.44
N THR A 510 5.45 7.02 23.54
CA THR A 510 5.10 6.37 24.81
C THR A 510 4.22 7.23 25.72
N LEU A 511 3.91 8.48 25.35
CA LEU A 511 3.05 9.34 26.17
C LEU A 511 1.66 8.72 26.34
N ARG A 512 1.22 8.57 27.60
CA ARG A 512 -0.12 8.12 27.99
C ARG A 512 -0.72 9.13 28.97
N LEU A 513 -2.05 9.26 28.90
CA LEU A 513 -2.88 9.90 29.90
C LEU A 513 -3.59 8.77 30.63
N VAL A 514 -3.52 8.76 31.95
CA VAL A 514 -3.76 7.59 32.80
C VAL A 514 -4.07 8.07 34.21
N ASP A 515 -4.95 7.43 34.98
CA ASP A 515 -5.11 7.73 36.41
C ASP A 515 -4.35 6.66 37.22
N PHE A 516 -3.03 6.84 37.40
CA PHE A 516 -2.23 5.76 38.00
C PHE A 516 -2.37 5.67 39.52
N ASP A 517 -3.05 6.62 40.18
CA ASP A 517 -3.25 6.57 41.63
C ASP A 517 -4.70 6.58 42.11
N GLY A 518 -5.65 6.42 41.19
CA GLY A 518 -7.07 6.24 41.46
C GLY A 518 -7.69 7.48 42.10
N ASP A 519 -7.21 8.69 41.75
CA ASP A 519 -7.74 9.95 42.29
C ASP A 519 -8.79 10.60 41.40
N GLY A 520 -9.14 9.94 40.29
CA GLY A 520 -10.09 10.38 39.27
C GLY A 520 -9.53 11.41 38.32
N LEU A 521 -8.25 11.80 38.44
CA LEU A 521 -7.61 12.79 37.58
C LEU A 521 -6.60 12.14 36.63
N GLY A 522 -6.56 12.67 35.41
CA GLY A 522 -5.57 12.26 34.43
C GLY A 522 -4.16 12.69 34.79
N ASP A 523 -3.29 11.69 34.92
CA ASP A 523 -1.85 11.81 35.02
C ASP A 523 -1.16 11.68 33.66
N LEU A 524 0.14 11.91 33.63
CA LEU A 524 0.96 11.70 32.44
C LEU A 524 2.09 10.73 32.71
N CYS A 525 2.14 9.65 31.94
CA CYS A 525 3.25 8.71 31.94
C CYS A 525 3.95 8.67 30.59
N ALA A 526 5.28 8.65 30.61
CA ALA A 526 6.08 8.51 29.41
C ALA A 526 7.48 7.99 29.72
N ARG A 527 8.09 7.36 28.73
CA ARG A 527 9.42 6.81 28.79
C ARG A 527 10.48 7.84 28.38
N SER A 528 11.54 7.92 29.18
CA SER A 528 12.77 8.66 28.90
C SER A 528 13.90 7.72 28.46
N SER A 529 15.10 8.27 28.22
CA SER A 529 16.29 7.45 27.94
C SER A 529 16.72 6.54 29.10
N THR A 530 16.26 6.81 30.33
CA THR A 530 16.71 6.11 31.54
C THR A 530 15.63 5.28 32.23
N ASP A 531 14.36 5.63 32.06
CA ASP A 531 13.26 5.07 32.85
C ASP A 531 11.89 5.38 32.23
N LEU A 532 10.88 4.61 32.66
CA LEU A 532 9.47 4.98 32.57
C LEU A 532 9.09 5.75 33.83
N ARG A 533 8.41 6.88 33.65
CA ARG A 533 8.00 7.76 34.74
C ARG A 533 6.59 8.31 34.54
N CYS A 534 5.95 8.65 35.64
CA CYS A 534 4.65 9.29 35.69
C CYS A 534 4.74 10.62 36.44
N VAL A 535 3.86 11.57 36.13
CA VAL A 535 3.66 12.80 36.90
C VAL A 535 2.18 12.93 37.23
N ARG A 536 1.88 13.14 38.51
CA ARG A 536 0.50 13.19 38.98
C ARG A 536 -0.22 14.47 38.56
N GLY A 537 -1.48 14.37 38.13
CA GLY A 537 -2.42 15.46 37.94
C GLY A 537 -2.75 16.16 39.26
N THR A 538 -3.20 17.41 39.19
CA THR A 538 -3.62 18.17 40.39
C THR A 538 -4.85 19.04 40.13
N GLY A 539 -5.53 18.81 39.00
CA GLY A 539 -6.59 19.67 38.47
C GLY A 539 -6.15 21.01 37.90
N SER A 540 -4.94 21.47 38.22
CA SER A 540 -4.44 22.78 37.75
C SER A 540 -2.97 22.76 37.33
N GLY A 541 -2.37 21.57 37.27
CA GLY A 541 -0.95 21.36 37.00
C GLY A 541 -0.55 19.92 37.26
N PHE A 542 0.76 19.67 37.23
CA PHE A 542 1.34 18.35 37.47
C PHE A 542 2.37 18.38 38.59
N GLY A 543 2.45 17.29 39.34
CA GLY A 543 3.37 17.08 40.45
C GLY A 543 4.79 16.71 40.04
N GLU A 544 5.57 16.23 41.02
CA GLU A 544 6.93 15.73 40.78
C GLU A 544 6.90 14.35 40.11
N PRO A 545 7.91 14.01 39.28
CA PRO A 545 7.97 12.71 38.63
C PRO A 545 8.18 11.55 39.61
N VAL A 546 7.38 10.50 39.44
CA VAL A 546 7.50 9.20 40.08
C VAL A 546 8.06 8.21 39.08
N ILE A 547 9.09 7.45 39.46
CA ILE A 547 9.70 6.45 38.58
C ILE A 547 8.91 5.15 38.68
N VAL A 548 8.41 4.66 37.55
CA VAL A 548 7.73 3.37 37.43
C VAL A 548 8.77 2.25 37.44
N HIS A 549 9.72 2.30 36.49
CA HIS A 549 10.75 1.27 36.33
C HIS A 549 11.93 1.79 35.49
N PRO A 550 13.18 1.36 35.73
CA PRO A 550 14.37 1.76 34.96
C PRO A 550 14.42 1.13 33.55
N MET A 551 13.44 1.44 32.71
CA MET A 551 13.33 1.05 31.30
C MET A 551 14.29 1.83 30.39
N SER A 552 15.59 1.77 30.65
CA SER A 552 16.62 2.55 29.94
C SER A 552 16.91 2.07 28.51
N ASP A 553 17.40 2.98 27.66
CA ASP A 553 17.89 2.64 26.31
C ASP A 553 19.04 1.62 26.41
N GLU A 554 19.94 1.78 27.38
CA GLU A 554 21.05 0.84 27.63
C GLU A 554 20.58 -0.59 27.96
N SER A 555 19.33 -0.75 28.41
CA SER A 555 18.70 -2.04 28.72
C SER A 555 17.84 -2.58 27.57
N GLY A 556 17.94 -2.00 26.36
CA GLY A 556 17.24 -2.47 25.16
C GLY A 556 15.81 -1.96 25.00
N TRP A 557 15.38 -0.99 25.81
CA TRP A 557 14.05 -0.38 25.68
C TRP A 557 13.98 0.69 24.57
N ASP A 558 15.07 0.94 23.85
CA ASP A 558 15.07 1.71 22.61
C ASP A 558 14.62 0.90 21.38
N ASP A 559 14.32 -0.39 21.55
CA ASP A 559 13.68 -1.25 20.55
C ASP A 559 12.18 -0.94 20.43
N ILE A 560 11.71 -0.75 19.19
CA ILE A 560 10.31 -0.47 18.87
C ILE A 560 9.36 -1.59 19.31
N ALA A 561 9.82 -2.85 19.28
CA ALA A 561 9.05 -4.00 19.77
C ALA A 561 8.83 -3.99 21.30
N ASN A 562 9.48 -3.06 22.00
CA ASN A 562 9.31 -2.82 23.43
C ASN A 562 8.57 -1.51 23.68
N TYR A 563 9.12 -0.35 23.30
CA TYR A 563 8.55 0.94 23.71
C TYR A 563 7.16 1.21 23.08
N ALA A 564 6.86 0.65 21.90
CA ALA A 564 5.56 0.84 21.27
C ALA A 564 4.43 0.10 22.03
N THR A 565 4.76 -0.77 22.99
CA THR A 565 3.79 -1.69 23.62
C THR A 565 3.18 -1.18 24.92
N LEU A 566 3.52 0.04 25.38
CA LEU A 566 2.95 0.58 26.61
C LEU A 566 1.42 0.73 26.50
N ARG A 567 0.69 0.05 27.37
CA ARG A 567 -0.78 0.07 27.53
C ARG A 567 -1.14 0.42 28.97
N VAL A 568 -2.36 0.90 29.16
CA VAL A 568 -2.93 1.34 30.43
C VAL A 568 -4.26 0.63 30.67
N GLY A 569 -4.56 0.32 31.93
CA GLY A 569 -5.77 -0.37 32.37
C GLY A 569 -5.59 -0.96 33.78
N ASP A 570 -6.66 -1.10 34.54
CA ASP A 570 -6.62 -1.58 35.94
C ASP A 570 -6.56 -3.11 35.97
N ILE A 571 -5.37 -3.67 36.19
CA ILE A 571 -5.20 -5.12 36.18
C ILE A 571 -5.42 -5.74 37.57
N ASP A 572 -5.57 -4.96 38.63
CA ASP A 572 -5.72 -5.47 40.00
C ASP A 572 -6.96 -5.04 40.78
N GLY A 573 -7.82 -4.25 40.14
CA GLY A 573 -9.17 -3.91 40.56
C GLY A 573 -9.17 -2.94 41.73
N ASP A 574 -8.15 -2.08 41.83
CA ASP A 574 -8.01 -1.09 42.90
C ASP A 574 -8.53 0.30 42.52
N GLY A 575 -9.02 0.46 41.27
CA GLY A 575 -9.52 1.70 40.70
C GLY A 575 -8.43 2.59 40.11
N ALA A 576 -7.16 2.19 40.18
CA ALA A 576 -6.05 2.88 39.54
C ALA A 576 -5.65 2.16 38.22
N ASP A 577 -5.35 2.95 37.20
CA ASP A 577 -4.84 2.42 35.95
C ASP A 577 -3.38 1.93 36.12
N ASP A 578 -3.15 0.67 35.75
CA ASP A 578 -1.82 0.08 35.74
C ASP A 578 -1.12 0.22 34.39
N LEU A 579 0.20 0.10 34.39
CA LEU A 579 1.00 0.19 33.16
C LEU A 579 1.56 -1.17 32.78
N CYS A 580 1.17 -1.69 31.61
CA CYS A 580 1.75 -2.89 31.03
C CYS A 580 2.58 -2.58 29.78
N ALA A 581 3.74 -3.22 29.67
CA ALA A 581 4.57 -3.17 28.48
C ALA A 581 5.26 -4.52 28.23
N ARG A 582 5.55 -4.79 26.97
CA ARG A 582 6.34 -5.93 26.55
C ARG A 582 7.81 -5.59 26.56
N ALA A 583 8.60 -6.46 27.17
CA ALA A 583 10.06 -6.52 27.00
C ALA A 583 10.44 -7.75 26.15
N ASN A 584 11.70 -7.84 25.74
CA ASN A 584 12.22 -9.00 24.98
C ASN A 584 11.92 -10.36 25.65
N ALA A 585 11.84 -10.39 26.99
CA ALA A 585 11.58 -11.60 27.76
C ALA A 585 10.08 -11.94 27.92
N GLY A 586 9.17 -10.99 27.71
CA GLY A 586 7.75 -11.16 27.95
C GLY A 586 7.06 -9.86 28.40
N VAL A 587 5.77 -9.95 28.70
CA VAL A 587 5.00 -8.81 29.24
C VAL A 587 5.33 -8.59 30.71
N THR A 588 5.42 -7.34 31.11
CA THR A 588 5.55 -6.90 32.50
C THR A 588 4.54 -5.78 32.76
N CYS A 589 3.92 -5.82 33.92
CA CYS A 589 2.97 -4.80 34.36
C CYS A 589 3.44 -4.14 35.65
N PHE A 590 2.95 -2.94 35.93
CA PHE A 590 3.34 -2.13 37.07
C PHE A 590 2.08 -1.52 37.67
N ALA A 591 1.76 -1.96 38.88
CA ALA A 591 0.57 -1.50 39.60
C ALA A 591 0.91 -0.62 40.79
N TRP A 592 0.08 0.38 41.09
CA TRP A 592 0.37 1.38 42.11
C TRP A 592 -0.13 0.97 43.49
N ASP A 593 0.76 0.74 44.46
CA ASP A 593 0.33 0.31 45.80
C ASP A 593 -0.08 1.46 46.76
N GLY A 594 -0.32 2.66 46.22
CA GLY A 594 -0.50 3.89 46.99
C GLY A 594 0.81 4.62 47.31
N SER A 595 1.98 4.00 47.11
CA SER A 595 3.27 4.59 47.44
C SER A 595 4.38 4.38 46.39
N ALA A 596 4.34 3.26 45.67
CA ALA A 596 5.28 2.90 44.63
C ALA A 596 4.65 1.93 43.63
N PHE A 597 5.24 1.84 42.45
CA PHE A 597 4.88 0.84 41.47
C PHE A 597 5.44 -0.55 41.84
N VAL A 598 4.55 -1.53 41.85
CA VAL A 598 4.84 -2.95 42.09
C VAL A 598 4.84 -3.68 40.76
N GLN A 599 5.95 -4.34 40.45
CA GLN A 599 6.07 -5.09 39.21
C GLN A 599 5.33 -6.43 39.30
N ARG A 600 4.44 -6.69 38.34
CA ARG A 600 3.69 -7.94 38.15
C ARG A 600 4.13 -8.62 36.85
N ALA A 601 4.26 -9.95 36.87
CA ALA A 601 4.69 -10.72 35.70
C ALA A 601 3.50 -10.96 34.76
N GLY A 602 3.66 -10.64 33.49
CA GLY A 602 2.67 -10.88 32.44
C GLY A 602 2.90 -12.19 31.67
N PRO A 603 2.12 -12.41 30.59
CA PRO A 603 2.33 -13.54 29.68
C PRO A 603 3.75 -13.60 29.08
N GLU A 604 4.26 -14.82 28.84
CA GLU A 604 5.59 -15.10 28.26
C GLU A 604 5.67 -14.83 26.74
N TRP A 605 5.31 -13.62 26.33
CA TRP A 605 5.32 -13.15 24.94
C TRP A 605 6.69 -12.59 24.53
N SER A 606 7.70 -13.45 24.56
CA SER A 606 9.11 -13.10 24.32
C SER A 606 9.49 -13.02 22.83
N ASP A 607 10.68 -12.46 22.55
CA ASP A 607 11.26 -12.46 21.19
C ASP A 607 11.48 -13.89 20.69
N GLU A 608 11.90 -14.79 21.59
CA GLU A 608 12.16 -16.20 21.27
C GLU A 608 10.89 -16.93 20.81
N SER A 609 9.72 -16.53 21.34
CA SER A 609 8.42 -17.05 20.90
C SER A 609 7.81 -16.25 19.73
N GLY A 610 8.58 -15.32 19.13
CA GLY A 610 8.24 -14.63 17.89
C GLY A 610 7.45 -13.33 18.07
N TRP A 611 7.26 -12.85 19.30
CA TRP A 611 6.44 -11.67 19.61
C TRP A 611 7.10 -10.33 19.27
N SER A 612 8.35 -10.31 18.80
CA SER A 612 9.02 -9.09 18.30
C SER A 612 8.49 -8.59 16.95
N GLN A 613 7.54 -9.28 16.34
CA GLN A 613 6.96 -8.87 15.04
C GLN A 613 5.77 -7.93 15.27
N ALA A 614 5.70 -6.84 14.49
CA ALA A 614 4.69 -5.78 14.63
C ALA A 614 3.25 -6.31 14.70
N ARG A 615 2.91 -7.28 13.84
CA ARG A 615 1.61 -7.97 13.82
C ARG A 615 1.23 -8.74 15.10
N HIS A 616 2.11 -8.79 16.08
CA HIS A 616 1.87 -9.35 17.41
C HIS A 616 1.94 -8.24 18.47
N TYR A 617 3.10 -7.60 18.66
CA TYR A 617 3.28 -6.64 19.76
C TYR A 617 2.40 -5.39 19.63
N GLN A 618 2.13 -4.91 18.42
CA GLN A 618 1.29 -3.71 18.22
C GLN A 618 -0.17 -3.96 18.63
N THR A 619 -0.59 -5.23 18.62
CA THR A 619 -1.97 -5.64 18.91
C THR A 619 -2.25 -5.86 20.39
N MET A 620 -1.25 -5.67 21.27
CA MET A 620 -1.44 -5.77 22.72
C MET A 620 -2.48 -4.76 23.22
N ARG A 621 -3.42 -5.20 24.05
CA ARG A 621 -4.50 -4.43 24.67
C ARG A 621 -4.66 -4.85 26.14
N LEU A 622 -5.18 -3.92 26.94
CA LEU A 622 -5.73 -4.16 28.27
C LEU A 622 -7.24 -3.95 28.17
N ALA A 623 -8.02 -4.93 28.60
CA ALA A 623 -9.46 -4.97 28.42
C ALA A 623 -10.08 -6.04 29.31
N ASP A 624 -11.10 -5.71 30.10
CA ASP A 624 -11.89 -6.66 30.88
C ASP A 624 -12.86 -7.42 29.97
N PHE A 625 -12.41 -8.55 29.40
CA PHE A 625 -13.28 -9.33 28.50
C PHE A 625 -14.15 -10.33 29.29
N ASP A 626 -13.71 -10.74 30.49
CA ASP A 626 -14.43 -11.72 31.30
C ASP A 626 -15.34 -11.12 32.39
N GLY A 627 -15.45 -9.79 32.40
CA GLY A 627 -16.40 -8.98 33.15
C GLY A 627 -16.24 -9.17 34.65
N ASP A 628 -15.01 -9.40 35.10
CA ASP A 628 -14.69 -9.60 36.52
C ASP A 628 -14.17 -8.32 37.21
N GLY A 629 -14.08 -7.23 36.45
CA GLY A 629 -13.59 -5.93 36.90
C GLY A 629 -12.08 -5.80 36.86
N LEU A 630 -11.35 -6.74 36.23
CA LEU A 630 -9.91 -6.68 36.05
C LEU A 630 -9.58 -6.63 34.55
N ASP A 631 -8.74 -5.69 34.15
CA ASP A 631 -8.28 -5.63 32.77
C ASP A 631 -7.34 -6.78 32.41
N ASP A 632 -7.66 -7.45 31.31
CA ASP A 632 -6.93 -8.61 30.84
C ASP A 632 -5.87 -8.26 29.80
N VAL A 633 -4.78 -9.04 29.75
CA VAL A 633 -3.76 -8.85 28.72
C VAL A 633 -4.13 -9.64 27.46
N CYS A 634 -4.55 -8.91 26.43
CA CYS A 634 -4.98 -9.48 25.16
C CYS A 634 -4.07 -9.09 23.99
N ALA A 635 -3.82 -10.02 23.07
CA ALA A 635 -3.12 -9.73 21.82
C ALA A 635 -3.33 -10.80 20.75
N ARG A 636 -2.97 -10.47 19.52
CA ARG A 636 -2.99 -11.37 18.37
C ARG A 636 -1.71 -12.20 18.27
N ALA A 637 -1.82 -13.51 18.48
CA ALA A 637 -0.81 -14.48 18.11
C ALA A 637 -0.97 -14.93 16.63
N GLY A 638 0.01 -15.66 16.09
CA GLY A 638 -0.10 -16.22 14.72
C GLY A 638 -1.29 -17.19 14.54
N ALA A 639 -1.73 -17.81 15.63
CA ALA A 639 -2.87 -18.71 15.67
C ALA A 639 -4.19 -18.03 16.09
N GLY A 640 -4.22 -16.70 16.18
CA GLY A 640 -5.43 -15.91 16.48
C GLY A 640 -5.32 -15.09 17.76
N TRP A 641 -6.47 -14.60 18.25
CA TRP A 641 -6.56 -13.72 19.42
C TRP A 641 -6.40 -14.49 20.74
N ARG A 642 -5.62 -13.95 21.67
CA ARG A 642 -5.28 -14.55 22.97
C ARG A 642 -5.48 -13.51 24.06
N CYS A 643 -6.41 -13.76 24.97
CA CYS A 643 -6.59 -12.96 26.18
C CYS A 643 -6.21 -13.78 27.39
N HIS A 644 -5.33 -13.25 28.23
CA HIS A 644 -4.97 -13.86 29.50
C HIS A 644 -5.72 -13.14 30.62
N PRO A 645 -6.69 -13.81 31.26
CA PRO A 645 -7.43 -13.22 32.38
C PRO A 645 -6.51 -12.72 33.47
N SER A 646 -6.73 -11.54 34.02
CA SER A 646 -6.04 -11.11 35.22
C SER A 646 -6.48 -11.92 36.43
N THR A 647 -5.63 -11.94 37.45
CA THR A 647 -5.95 -12.50 38.77
C THR A 647 -5.64 -11.49 39.87
N GLY A 648 -5.44 -10.21 39.52
CA GLY A 648 -4.91 -9.12 40.33
C GLY A 648 -3.42 -9.22 40.67
N GLU A 649 -2.91 -10.43 40.84
CA GLU A 649 -1.49 -10.66 41.16
C GLU A 649 -0.66 -11.19 39.97
N GLY A 650 -1.31 -11.44 38.83
CA GLY A 650 -0.72 -12.06 37.65
C GLY A 650 -1.81 -12.44 36.64
N PHE A 651 -1.51 -13.39 35.76
CA PHE A 651 -2.41 -13.74 34.66
C PHE A 651 -2.63 -15.25 34.49
N GLY A 652 -3.87 -15.61 34.17
CA GLY A 652 -4.33 -16.96 33.92
C GLY A 652 -3.96 -17.54 32.56
N ALA A 653 -4.54 -18.71 32.26
CA ALA A 653 -4.39 -19.35 30.96
C ALA A 653 -5.15 -18.58 29.88
N ALA A 654 -4.59 -18.52 28.67
CA ALA A 654 -5.21 -17.78 27.58
C ALA A 654 -6.58 -18.34 27.18
N VAL A 655 -7.59 -17.47 27.17
CA VAL A 655 -8.85 -17.66 26.46
C VAL A 655 -8.63 -17.28 25.00
N THR A 656 -9.09 -18.14 24.08
CA THR A 656 -8.70 -18.07 22.67
C THR A 656 -9.89 -17.82 21.76
N LEU A 657 -9.69 -16.97 20.76
CA LEU A 657 -10.51 -16.92 19.55
C LEU A 657 -9.64 -17.32 18.35
N ASP A 658 -10.07 -18.35 17.63
CA ASP A 658 -9.36 -18.92 16.47
C ASP A 658 -9.64 -18.16 15.16
N GLU A 659 -9.96 -16.87 15.29
CA GLU A 659 -10.02 -15.90 14.19
C GLU A 659 -8.78 -15.01 14.22
N LEU A 660 -8.64 -14.13 13.23
CA LEU A 660 -7.50 -13.20 13.12
C LEU A 660 -6.13 -13.89 12.89
N THR A 661 -6.13 -15.10 12.32
CA THR A 661 -4.92 -15.93 12.19
C THR A 661 -3.99 -15.49 11.05
N ASP A 662 -2.70 -15.87 11.12
CA ASP A 662 -1.75 -15.65 10.02
C ASP A 662 -2.24 -16.33 8.72
N ALA A 663 -2.79 -17.54 8.84
CA ALA A 663 -3.38 -18.29 7.73
C ALA A 663 -4.64 -17.60 7.15
N GLY A 664 -5.36 -16.85 7.97
CA GLY A 664 -6.49 -16.02 7.58
C GLY A 664 -6.11 -14.69 6.93
N GLY A 665 -4.82 -14.44 6.68
CA GLY A 665 -4.33 -13.23 6.02
C GLY A 665 -4.10 -12.03 6.95
N TRP A 666 -4.23 -12.20 8.26
CA TRP A 666 -4.06 -11.14 9.26
C TRP A 666 -2.59 -10.75 9.52
N VAL A 667 -1.70 -11.05 8.58
CA VAL A 667 -0.29 -10.60 8.61
C VAL A 667 -0.13 -9.18 8.04
N GLU A 668 -1.13 -8.68 7.33
CA GLU A 668 -1.08 -7.39 6.64
C GLU A 668 -1.44 -6.23 7.60
N PRO A 669 -0.65 -5.13 7.63
CA PRO A 669 -0.90 -3.97 8.51
C PRO A 669 -2.33 -3.44 8.47
N ARG A 670 -2.94 -3.38 7.28
CA ARG A 670 -4.33 -2.92 7.10
C ARG A 670 -5.42 -3.74 7.81
N TYR A 671 -5.08 -4.87 8.41
CA TYR A 671 -5.99 -5.66 9.22
C TYR A 671 -5.62 -5.62 10.70
N TRP A 672 -4.41 -6.06 11.07
CA TRP A 672 -4.06 -6.18 12.48
C TRP A 672 -3.95 -4.83 13.21
N SER A 673 -3.64 -3.73 12.51
CA SER A 673 -3.62 -2.38 13.10
C SER A 673 -5.01 -1.89 13.52
N THR A 674 -6.07 -2.49 12.98
CA THR A 674 -7.45 -2.11 13.22
C THR A 674 -8.12 -2.88 14.36
N ILE A 675 -7.37 -3.73 15.07
CA ILE A 675 -7.89 -4.50 16.19
C ILE A 675 -8.15 -3.56 17.36
N LEU A 676 -9.41 -3.49 17.78
CA LEU A 676 -9.92 -2.71 18.89
C LEU A 676 -10.50 -3.68 19.93
N SER A 677 -10.03 -3.51 21.15
CA SER A 677 -10.54 -4.15 22.36
C SER A 677 -9.96 -3.31 23.48
N ALA A 678 -10.83 -2.66 24.23
CA ALA A 678 -10.47 -1.82 25.36
C ALA A 678 -11.70 -1.62 26.22
N GLY A 679 -11.46 -1.38 27.50
CA GLY A 679 -12.51 -1.04 28.43
C GLY A 679 -12.27 -1.73 29.75
N HIS A 680 -12.16 -0.88 30.77
CA HIS A 680 -12.64 -1.11 32.10
C HIS A 680 -13.79 -0.11 32.31
N ALA A 681 -14.90 -0.59 32.84
CA ALA A 681 -16.10 0.19 33.16
C ALA A 681 -15.91 1.01 34.46
N CYS A 682 -14.79 1.71 34.60
CA CYS A 682 -14.50 2.49 35.80
C CYS A 682 -13.96 3.85 35.37
N ARG A 683 -14.87 4.78 35.06
CA ARG A 683 -14.50 6.19 34.91
C ARG A 683 -15.61 7.04 35.47
N ALA A 684 -15.25 8.00 36.32
CA ALA A 684 -16.15 8.98 36.96
C ALA A 684 -17.24 9.58 36.03
N GLU A 685 -16.99 9.61 34.72
CA GLU A 685 -17.84 10.15 33.67
C GLU A 685 -18.90 9.18 33.08
N MET A 686 -18.87 7.88 33.38
CA MET A 686 -19.67 6.83 32.72
C MET A 686 -20.79 6.24 33.56
N GLU A 687 -21.15 6.84 34.71
CA GLU A 687 -22.19 6.26 35.55
C GLU A 687 -23.55 6.14 34.84
N SER A 688 -23.98 4.88 34.65
CA SER A 688 -25.24 4.52 34.02
C SER A 688 -26.07 3.68 34.98
N CYS A 689 -27.39 3.92 35.01
CA CYS A 689 -28.36 3.16 35.80
C CYS A 689 -28.52 1.68 35.36
N ASN A 690 -27.52 0.85 35.65
CA ASN A 690 -27.41 -0.52 35.14
C ASN A 690 -27.16 -1.58 36.24
N GLY A 691 -27.02 -1.17 37.50
CA GLY A 691 -26.75 -2.03 38.64
C GLY A 691 -25.26 -2.34 38.85
N ARG A 692 -24.37 -1.54 38.27
CA ARG A 692 -22.91 -1.63 38.40
C ARG A 692 -22.37 -0.28 38.86
N ASP A 693 -21.15 -0.34 39.39
CA ASP A 693 -20.33 0.80 39.72
C ASP A 693 -19.51 1.09 38.44
N ASP A 694 -20.03 1.93 37.54
CA ASP A 694 -19.41 2.20 36.23
C ASP A 694 -18.31 3.30 36.33
N ASP A 695 -18.25 3.97 37.48
CA ASP A 695 -17.34 5.06 37.80
C ASP A 695 -16.25 4.67 38.82
N CYS A 696 -16.49 3.59 39.57
CA CYS A 696 -15.60 2.88 40.49
C CYS A 696 -15.14 3.68 41.70
N ASP A 697 -16.00 4.60 42.14
CA ASP A 697 -15.87 5.25 43.44
C ASP A 697 -16.35 4.35 44.61
N GLY A 698 -16.94 3.19 44.30
CA GLY A 698 -17.41 2.20 45.27
C GLY A 698 -18.88 2.36 45.68
N GLU A 699 -19.60 3.30 45.08
CA GLU A 699 -21.07 3.38 45.09
C GLU A 699 -21.63 2.64 43.85
N VAL A 700 -22.95 2.50 43.71
CA VAL A 700 -23.55 1.81 42.54
C VAL A 700 -24.70 2.67 42.07
N ASP A 701 -24.69 3.02 40.80
CA ASP A 701 -25.66 3.84 40.09
C ASP A 701 -25.83 5.27 40.66
N GLU A 702 -24.76 5.92 41.14
CA GLU A 702 -24.79 7.27 41.71
C GLU A 702 -24.50 8.40 40.71
N HIS A 703 -25.11 9.57 40.88
CA HIS A 703 -24.85 10.72 39.99
C HIS A 703 -25.27 10.52 38.51
N ALA A 704 -26.11 9.52 38.20
CA ALA A 704 -26.80 9.41 36.92
C ALA A 704 -27.64 10.69 36.63
N THR A 705 -27.79 11.02 35.35
CA THR A 705 -28.30 12.32 34.89
C THR A 705 -29.75 12.62 35.28
N ASP A 706 -30.15 13.91 35.29
CA ASP A 706 -31.54 14.35 35.51
C ASP A 706 -32.56 13.57 34.64
N GLU A 707 -33.61 13.01 35.28
CA GLU A 707 -34.69 12.23 34.65
C GLU A 707 -35.20 12.77 33.31
N ILE A 708 -35.40 11.89 32.33
CA ILE A 708 -35.92 12.19 31.00
C ILE A 708 -37.21 11.39 30.79
N CYS A 709 -38.32 12.02 30.35
CA CYS A 709 -39.62 11.32 30.15
C CYS A 709 -39.56 10.16 29.14
N ASN A 710 -39.11 8.97 29.55
CA ASN A 710 -38.82 7.80 28.70
C ASN A 710 -39.32 6.47 29.31
N ASP A 711 -40.04 6.50 30.45
CA ASP A 711 -40.49 5.35 31.25
C ASP A 711 -39.33 4.51 31.87
N ALA A 712 -38.13 5.09 32.03
CA ALA A 712 -36.99 4.55 32.77
C ALA A 712 -36.68 5.41 34.01
N ASP A 713 -35.88 4.85 34.92
CA ASP A 713 -35.38 5.51 36.14
C ASP A 713 -33.97 5.98 35.79
N ASP A 714 -33.84 7.20 35.24
CA ASP A 714 -32.59 7.67 34.64
C ASP A 714 -31.64 8.31 35.69
N ASP A 715 -32.14 8.64 36.88
CA ASP A 715 -31.36 9.22 38.00
C ASP A 715 -31.19 8.28 39.21
N CYS A 716 -31.69 7.04 39.08
CA CYS A 716 -31.48 5.94 40.01
C CYS A 716 -31.94 6.16 41.45
N ASP A 717 -32.93 7.03 41.64
CA ASP A 717 -33.50 7.28 42.95
C ASP A 717 -34.63 6.29 43.33
N GLY A 718 -34.97 5.40 42.41
CA GLY A 718 -36.00 4.37 42.56
C GLY A 718 -37.40 4.81 42.14
N ALA A 719 -37.55 6.00 41.56
CA ALA A 719 -38.75 6.49 40.92
C ALA A 719 -38.56 6.60 39.40
N ILE A 720 -39.67 6.59 38.67
CA ILE A 720 -39.67 6.70 37.21
C ILE A 720 -40.34 8.02 36.85
N ASP A 721 -39.65 8.85 36.09
CA ASP A 721 -40.08 10.14 35.56
C ASP A 721 -40.58 11.12 36.66
N GLU A 722 -39.92 11.21 37.82
CA GLU A 722 -40.48 11.94 38.97
C GLU A 722 -40.24 13.46 38.96
N SER A 723 -39.16 13.91 38.32
CA SER A 723 -38.74 15.31 38.30
C SER A 723 -39.33 16.13 37.14
N LEU A 724 -39.84 15.45 36.09
CA LEU A 724 -40.46 16.07 34.91
C LEU A 724 -41.97 15.80 34.86
N ARG A 725 -42.77 16.86 34.77
CA ARG A 725 -44.19 16.70 34.40
C ARG A 725 -44.27 16.26 32.94
N CYS A 726 -44.43 14.96 32.70
CA CYS A 726 -44.81 14.46 31.39
C CYS A 726 -46.26 14.90 31.08
N ASP A 727 -46.39 16.11 30.51
CA ASP A 727 -47.68 16.65 30.08
C ASP A 727 -48.17 15.86 28.84
N VAL A 728 -48.86 14.76 29.09
CA VAL A 728 -49.62 14.05 28.05
C VAL A 728 -50.71 15.01 27.55
N PRO A 729 -50.78 15.34 26.24
CA PRO A 729 -51.87 16.16 25.73
C PRO A 729 -53.18 15.39 25.93
N VAL A 730 -54.01 15.85 26.88
CA VAL A 730 -55.37 15.34 27.09
C VAL A 730 -56.20 15.68 25.85
N ILE A 731 -56.33 14.73 24.93
CA ILE A 731 -57.41 14.75 23.94
C ILE A 731 -58.62 14.06 24.57
N ASP A 732 -59.52 14.90 25.06
CA ASP A 732 -60.94 14.68 25.32
C ASP A 732 -61.32 13.54 26.31
N GLY A 733 -61.52 13.93 27.58
CA GLY A 733 -62.63 13.45 28.41
C GLY A 733 -62.63 11.98 28.85
N GLY A 734 -61.82 11.64 29.86
CA GLY A 734 -62.01 10.41 30.63
C GLY A 734 -61.14 10.36 31.88
N THR A 735 -61.75 10.33 33.06
CA THR A 735 -61.07 10.10 34.35
C THR A 735 -60.50 8.68 34.41
N ILE A 736 -59.18 8.53 34.58
CA ILE A 736 -58.55 7.28 35.04
C ILE A 736 -58.06 7.50 36.48
N PRO A 737 -58.26 6.53 37.40
CA PRO A 737 -57.89 6.70 38.81
C PRO A 737 -56.37 6.64 38.98
N ARG A 738 -55.84 7.43 39.93
CA ARG A 738 -54.52 7.19 40.53
C ARG A 738 -54.47 5.76 41.05
N GLY A 739 -53.59 4.96 40.48
CA GLY A 739 -53.20 3.66 40.99
C GLY A 739 -51.75 3.44 40.62
N ASP A 740 -50.90 3.29 41.64
CA ASP A 740 -49.56 2.73 41.53
C ASP A 740 -49.64 1.46 40.67
N ALA A 741 -48.79 1.32 39.66
CA ALA A 741 -48.85 0.16 38.76
C ALA A 741 -47.47 -0.32 38.33
N GLY A 742 -46.89 -1.17 39.17
CA GLY A 742 -46.05 -2.26 38.69
C GLY A 742 -46.88 -3.25 37.86
N THR A 743 -46.31 -3.65 36.72
CA THR A 743 -46.62 -4.80 35.85
C THR A 743 -47.95 -4.85 35.07
N SER A 744 -47.76 -5.13 33.78
CA SER A 744 -48.62 -5.80 32.78
C SER A 744 -49.55 -4.94 31.91
N GLY A 745 -49.27 -4.98 30.60
CA GLY A 745 -50.26 -4.71 29.56
C GLY A 745 -49.70 -4.02 28.32
N GLY A 746 -49.27 -4.80 27.33
CA GLY A 746 -48.79 -4.28 26.05
C GLY A 746 -49.82 -3.38 25.34
N GLY A 747 -49.36 -2.20 24.93
CA GLY A 747 -50.08 -1.28 24.06
C GLY A 747 -49.12 -0.23 23.52
N THR A 748 -48.79 -0.31 22.23
CA THR A 748 -47.93 0.67 21.54
C THR A 748 -48.69 1.98 21.35
N VAL A 749 -48.21 3.07 21.95
CA VAL A 749 -48.66 4.44 21.63
C VAL A 749 -47.54 5.15 20.87
N ARG A 750 -47.79 5.47 19.59
CA ARG A 750 -46.95 6.38 18.80
C ARG A 750 -47.40 7.82 19.08
N GLY A 751 -46.51 8.65 19.61
CA GLY A 751 -46.68 10.11 19.66
C GLY A 751 -45.46 10.77 20.29
N GLY A 752 -44.73 11.57 19.52
CA GLY A 752 -43.51 12.25 19.99
C GLY A 752 -43.81 13.32 21.04
N CYS A 753 -43.01 13.31 22.11
CA CYS A 753 -42.97 14.35 23.12
C CYS A 753 -42.26 15.60 22.55
N ALA A 754 -42.78 16.79 22.88
CA ALA A 754 -42.15 18.06 22.58
C ALA A 754 -41.89 18.79 23.90
N CYS A 755 -40.63 19.13 24.18
CA CYS A 755 -40.23 19.85 25.38
C CYS A 755 -40.72 21.31 25.33
N GLY A 756 -41.58 21.69 26.27
CA GLY A 756 -42.12 23.05 26.41
C GLY A 756 -41.77 23.65 27.76
N VAL A 757 -40.80 24.56 27.79
CA VAL A 757 -40.47 25.34 29.00
C VAL A 757 -41.60 26.34 29.29
N SER A 758 -42.46 26.05 30.27
CA SER A 758 -43.47 27.02 30.71
C SER A 758 -42.83 28.07 31.61
N ARG A 759 -42.73 29.32 31.11
CA ARG A 759 -42.38 30.49 31.92
C ARG A 759 -43.51 30.77 32.91
N GLY A 760 -43.31 30.42 34.17
CA GLY A 760 -44.17 30.82 35.28
C GLY A 760 -44.31 32.34 35.36
N SER A 761 -45.51 32.85 35.11
CA SER A 761 -45.88 34.23 35.43
C SER A 761 -46.11 34.37 36.94
N PRO A 762 -45.60 35.41 37.62
CA PRO A 762 -45.84 35.59 39.04
C PRO A 762 -47.27 36.12 39.28
N PRO A 763 -47.89 35.85 40.44
CA PRO A 763 -49.24 36.32 40.72
C PRO A 763 -49.26 37.82 40.97
N LEU A 764 -50.19 38.51 40.31
CA LEU A 764 -50.58 39.90 40.60
C LEU A 764 -51.08 40.00 42.05
N VAL A 765 -50.28 40.62 42.92
CA VAL A 765 -50.77 41.23 44.16
C VAL A 765 -50.92 42.72 43.93
N LEU A 766 -52.18 43.17 43.98
CA LEU A 766 -52.61 44.55 43.90
C LEU A 766 -52.26 45.28 45.21
N VAL A 767 -51.26 46.18 45.19
CA VAL A 767 -51.10 47.22 46.21
C VAL A 767 -50.91 48.58 45.53
N LEU A 768 -51.96 49.39 45.61
CA LEU A 768 -51.93 50.84 45.49
C LEU A 768 -51.10 51.44 46.64
N VAL A 769 -50.13 52.32 46.34
CA VAL A 769 -49.97 53.69 46.90
C VAL A 769 -48.54 54.22 46.64
N LEU A 770 -48.53 55.38 45.96
CA LEU A 770 -47.54 56.48 45.89
C LEU A 770 -46.24 56.40 46.74
N GLY A 771 -45.11 56.71 46.10
CA GLY A 771 -43.88 57.14 46.79
C GLY A 771 -42.65 57.41 45.93
N VAL A 772 -42.73 58.37 44.99
CA VAL A 772 -41.53 58.92 44.30
C VAL A 772 -40.86 59.95 45.19
N VAL A 773 -39.60 59.73 45.61
CA VAL A 773 -38.58 60.79 45.71
C VAL A 773 -37.18 60.18 45.49
N LEU A 774 -36.66 60.32 44.28
CA LEU A 774 -35.23 60.37 43.99
C LEU A 774 -34.79 61.83 44.15
N ALA A 775 -33.91 62.13 45.10
CA ALA A 775 -33.12 63.35 45.06
C ALA A 775 -31.84 63.26 45.91
N LEU A 776 -30.73 63.24 45.18
CA LEU A 776 -29.51 64.01 45.45
C LEU A 776 -28.45 63.45 46.42
N ARG A 777 -27.27 63.35 45.82
CA ARG A 777 -25.98 63.89 46.26
C ARG A 777 -24.97 62.90 46.87
N ARG A 778 -24.01 62.59 45.99
CA ARG A 778 -22.60 63.01 46.06
C ARG A 778 -21.75 62.47 47.24
N ARG A 779 -20.67 61.83 46.77
CA ARG A 779 -19.27 61.90 47.21
C ARG A 779 -18.80 60.83 48.19
N ARG A 780 -17.83 60.06 47.67
CA ARG A 780 -16.50 59.76 48.25
C ARG A 780 -16.50 59.49 49.74
N THR A 781 -16.27 58.23 50.10
CA THR A 781 -14.92 57.70 50.39
C THR A 781 -14.98 56.19 50.33
#